data_AF-A0A6A6ZJD9-F1
#
_entry.id   AF-A0A6A6ZJD9-F1
#
_cell.length_a   1.000
_cell.length_b   1.000
_cell.length_c   1.000
_cell.angle_alpha   90.00
_cell.angle_beta   90.00
_cell.angle_gamma   90.00
#
_symmetry.space_group_name_H-M   'P 1'
#
loop_
_entity.id
_entity.type
_entity.pdbx_description
1 polymer ?
#
loop_
_entity_poly.entity_id
_entity_poly.type
_entity_poly.pdbx_seq_one_letter_code
_entity_poly.pdbx_strand_id
1 'polypeptide(L)'
;MESPTRHATEALADLREQGCRCFINTSRLQDVLAQDHILKILAEYGAGPYQILNYGDIIRNKAPKLFAILVWIQQPHLIITLVGHQIFDKSLPLDRVALQHVPELTQLHPQFFHVQYEFIPHFFEKGLDSYIDDSQLVLPFVVEERLEDVDGAFSSISRVEIHPSFQNLLPESETHRFLIQKEVSSSTEYTSFEGEKANLELLHCIKHPNIVELLSSYTLSTSTYTTFPDGTELTVVRPKHFFLFREEPMDLHAFLRAPQPYGQFIHDETYYLALQGLASALECIHDIRLNKLTHSLSVDVRRIGSHRDIRLPNILVRTDTFLLADFGLTDFKDPSNERRSKTTFKAGKGDYIAPECYGNTFDHQAVGRSMDIWAFGCVLIEVATYMMLGPEGLKNFQSRRISLWLQPISNGFFFQNGALKSEVLDHISELRKSTNDHAYLKLLDLSQNMLRMKFTERPGAREVWHVLRCICMAKLYSQLQSALDDYDQSLEAKPAASPSRVTQWFEMERVRAWADVLGFQQDEITACEDLENTIDVDACQAQLRELKCFVRQHYKRTAQSLQGKDGSQQLVTLHAQFEESLSRHVRSLYKLLPMRLQKRADNWWTQRLLQDRATETFATHATRNLLSSHEPYEQLTRRALVKRNLQAISETSNPDPDVYQLCLDPTKLSEIRSNDSHDYSIYLDGTTAIRVLVEPTSIAIDENANFQISADEIAIRKSSLATLLATPRKPLDFHVLDCIGFVDVVSQEPRVGYAKFIYRLPEICQPHSEEYKSTGDPYSLLQILDHKSNDGTNVPPLEIRIQLAQVLVTSIHSLHLSGWLHKSLNADNILLFRPSHELWNFTDPRIVGFRDSRPDGDIWTSSGPSVNPLLDDYIHPRYRKINEARPTEDLVGQARFRRVYDYYSVGVLLLEIGLWRSLGSMLKKANSSDADTRRLWLLKNYLPRLGPMVGSTYARAVNKCLNTNYSAEKPGVGAEHQVNEFYLDVVEPVSELRI
;
A
#
# COMPACT_ATOMS: atom_id res chain seq x y z
N MET A 1 -40.87 64.46 20.35
CA MET A 1 -39.79 63.46 20.50
C MET A 1 -40.48 62.11 20.62
N GLU A 2 -40.08 61.14 19.81
CA GLU A 2 -40.60 59.77 19.93
C GLU A 2 -40.22 59.19 21.30
N SER A 3 -41.13 58.40 21.87
CA SER A 3 -40.93 57.70 23.14
C SER A 3 -39.71 56.77 23.02
N PRO A 4 -38.68 56.89 23.89
CA PRO A 4 -37.56 55.95 23.95
C PRO A 4 -38.00 54.49 24.07
N THR A 5 -39.05 54.23 24.84
CA THR A 5 -39.64 52.90 25.00
C THR A 5 -40.24 52.37 23.71
N ARG A 6 -41.01 53.20 22.99
CA ARG A 6 -41.59 52.80 21.70
C ARG A 6 -40.51 52.45 20.68
N HIS A 7 -39.44 53.25 20.60
CA HIS A 7 -38.33 52.98 19.70
C HIS A 7 -37.62 51.65 20.06
N ALA A 8 -37.43 51.38 21.36
CA ALA A 8 -36.88 50.11 21.81
C ALA A 8 -37.82 48.93 21.53
N THR A 9 -39.14 49.08 21.66
CA THR A 9 -40.10 48.03 21.28
C THR A 9 -40.05 47.73 19.79
N GLU A 10 -39.98 48.75 18.92
CA GLU A 10 -39.85 48.58 17.46
C GLU A 10 -38.52 47.87 17.12
N ALA A 11 -37.41 48.28 17.73
CA ALA A 11 -36.11 47.62 17.55
C ALA A 11 -36.06 46.18 18.10
N LEU A 12 -36.79 45.87 19.18
CA LEU A 12 -36.96 44.49 19.66
C LEU A 12 -37.79 43.65 18.70
N ALA A 13 -38.75 44.25 18.00
CA ALA A 13 -39.56 43.54 17.01
C ALA A 13 -38.71 43.14 15.79
N ASP A 14 -37.72 43.96 15.42
CA ASP A 14 -36.74 43.62 14.38
C ASP A 14 -35.81 42.46 14.78
N LEU A 15 -35.67 42.17 16.08
CA LEU A 15 -34.92 41.01 16.59
C LEU A 15 -35.78 39.75 16.73
N ARG A 16 -37.09 39.83 16.44
CA ARG A 16 -38.02 38.72 16.59
C ARG A 16 -38.01 37.84 15.35
N GLU A 17 -37.47 36.64 15.51
CA GLU A 17 -37.39 35.64 14.46
C GLU A 17 -38.73 34.88 14.34
N GLN A 18 -39.17 34.67 13.10
CA GLN A 18 -40.34 33.85 12.79
C GLN A 18 -39.89 32.39 12.59
N GLY A 19 -40.01 31.58 13.64
CA GLY A 19 -39.80 30.13 13.59
C GLY A 19 -41.09 29.34 13.89
N CYS A 20 -40.97 28.05 14.20
CA CYS A 20 -42.10 27.20 14.64
C CYS A 20 -42.81 27.78 15.89
N ARG A 21 -42.05 28.46 16.76
CA ARG A 21 -42.53 29.43 17.75
C ARG A 21 -41.65 30.66 17.66
N CYS A 22 -42.23 31.85 17.81
CA CYS A 22 -41.47 33.09 17.76
C CYS A 22 -40.47 33.17 18.92
N PHE A 23 -39.26 33.65 18.65
CA PHE A 23 -38.25 33.94 19.67
C PHE A 23 -37.46 35.21 19.32
N ILE A 24 -36.75 35.75 20.30
CA ILE A 24 -35.95 36.96 20.19
C ILE A 24 -34.48 36.57 20.09
N ASN A 25 -33.79 37.10 19.08
CA ASN A 25 -32.34 36.95 18.97
C ASN A 25 -31.62 37.78 20.05
N THR A 26 -31.47 37.19 21.24
CA THR A 26 -30.87 37.84 22.41
C THR A 26 -29.39 38.18 22.28
N SER A 27 -28.68 37.70 21.26
CA SER A 27 -27.26 38.06 21.04
C SER A 27 -27.07 39.54 20.70
N ARG A 28 -28.08 40.16 20.07
CA ARG A 28 -28.08 41.58 19.67
C ARG A 28 -28.82 42.47 20.65
N LEU A 29 -29.25 41.92 21.78
CA LEU A 29 -30.05 42.64 22.75
C LEU A 29 -29.31 43.84 23.35
N GLN A 30 -27.98 43.74 23.47
CA GLN A 30 -27.14 44.83 23.95
C GLN A 30 -27.04 45.99 22.95
N ASP A 31 -27.26 45.76 21.65
CA ASP A 31 -27.29 46.80 20.63
C ASP A 31 -28.55 47.65 20.77
N VAL A 32 -29.69 46.99 21.01
CA VAL A 32 -31.00 47.63 21.22
C VAL A 32 -31.05 48.32 22.58
N LEU A 33 -30.65 47.61 23.63
CA LEU A 33 -30.59 48.09 25.01
C LEU A 33 -29.20 48.64 25.37
N ALA A 34 -28.67 49.52 24.52
CA ALA A 34 -27.47 50.27 24.84
C ALA A 34 -27.67 51.13 26.11
N GLN A 35 -26.58 51.43 26.82
CA GLN A 35 -26.62 52.16 28.09
C GLN A 35 -27.49 53.42 28.01
N ASP A 36 -27.27 54.26 27.00
CA ASP A 36 -28.00 55.51 26.82
C ASP A 36 -29.51 55.30 26.59
N HIS A 37 -29.91 54.19 25.95
CA HIS A 37 -31.33 53.84 25.78
C HIS A 37 -31.96 53.38 27.09
N ILE A 38 -31.27 52.54 27.87
CA ILE A 38 -31.74 52.13 29.19
C ILE A 38 -31.97 53.37 30.08
N LEU A 39 -31.01 54.29 30.14
CA LEU A 39 -31.13 55.50 30.96
C LEU A 39 -32.31 56.39 30.52
N LYS A 40 -32.51 56.55 29.20
CA LYS A 40 -33.64 57.32 28.64
C LYS A 40 -35.00 56.69 28.97
N ILE A 41 -35.11 55.36 28.90
CA ILE A 41 -36.35 54.64 29.25
C ILE A 41 -36.64 54.76 30.76
N LEU A 42 -35.62 54.63 31.62
CA LEU A 42 -35.81 54.83 33.06
C LEU A 42 -36.27 56.25 33.40
N ALA A 43 -35.72 57.26 32.73
CA ALA A 43 -36.13 58.65 32.87
C ALA A 43 -37.58 58.89 32.39
N GLU A 44 -37.98 58.27 31.28
CA GLU A 44 -39.34 58.34 30.73
C GLU A 44 -40.40 57.87 31.75
N TYR A 45 -40.07 56.88 32.58
CA TYR A 45 -40.96 56.33 33.60
C TYR A 45 -40.74 56.90 35.01
N GLY A 46 -40.06 58.06 35.11
CA GLY A 46 -39.97 58.82 36.37
C GLY A 46 -38.96 58.31 37.40
N ALA A 47 -37.99 57.49 37.00
CA ALA A 47 -36.90 57.08 37.88
C ALA A 47 -36.05 58.27 38.34
N GLY A 48 -35.65 58.31 39.62
CA GLY A 48 -34.80 59.38 40.14
C GLY A 48 -33.35 59.30 39.60
N PRO A 49 -32.56 60.40 39.64
CA PRO A 49 -31.19 60.42 39.14
C PRO A 49 -30.28 59.33 39.72
N TYR A 50 -30.46 58.99 41.00
CA TYR A 50 -29.75 57.89 41.66
C TYR A 50 -30.08 56.52 41.05
N GLN A 51 -31.37 56.27 40.79
CA GLN A 51 -31.83 55.01 40.21
C GLN A 51 -31.38 54.87 38.75
N ILE A 52 -31.46 55.95 37.97
CA ILE A 52 -31.01 55.97 36.58
C ILE A 52 -29.53 55.58 36.48
N LEU A 53 -28.66 56.27 37.23
CA LEU A 53 -27.21 56.04 37.15
C LEU A 53 -26.78 54.69 37.75
N ASN A 54 -27.34 54.28 38.89
CA ASN A 54 -26.91 53.07 39.58
C ASN A 54 -27.53 51.79 38.97
N TYR A 55 -28.80 51.84 38.55
CA TYR A 55 -29.44 50.66 37.95
C TYR A 55 -29.18 50.51 36.45
N GLY A 56 -28.79 51.55 35.72
CA GLY A 56 -28.45 51.43 34.30
C GLY A 56 -27.39 50.36 34.01
N ASP A 57 -26.25 50.41 34.71
CA ASP A 57 -25.17 49.42 34.56
C ASP A 57 -25.58 48.03 35.05
N ILE A 58 -26.36 47.97 36.12
CA ILE A 58 -26.83 46.69 36.68
C ILE A 58 -27.78 46.01 35.70
N ILE A 59 -28.72 46.75 35.12
CA ILE A 59 -29.68 46.23 34.14
C ILE A 59 -28.94 45.73 32.91
N ARG A 60 -28.04 46.53 32.33
CA ARG A 60 -27.30 46.16 31.13
C ARG A 60 -26.52 44.85 31.30
N ASN A 61 -25.90 44.65 32.46
CA ASN A 61 -24.99 43.53 32.69
C ASN A 61 -25.65 42.30 33.33
N LYS A 62 -26.74 42.46 34.09
CA LYS A 62 -27.35 41.36 34.86
C LYS A 62 -28.81 41.07 34.50
N ALA A 63 -29.55 42.04 33.95
CA ALA A 63 -30.97 41.89 33.63
C ALA A 63 -31.38 42.38 32.21
N PRO A 64 -30.56 42.25 31.15
CA PRO A 64 -30.93 42.76 29.84
C PRO A 64 -32.17 42.07 29.26
N LYS A 65 -32.33 40.74 29.42
CA LYS A 65 -33.51 40.01 28.92
C LYS A 65 -34.76 40.37 29.71
N LEU A 66 -34.66 40.42 31.04
CA LEU A 66 -35.76 40.80 31.92
C LEU A 66 -36.26 42.22 31.61
N PHE A 67 -35.34 43.16 31.40
CA PHE A 67 -35.70 44.52 30.99
C PHE A 67 -36.34 44.56 29.59
N ALA A 68 -35.82 43.79 28.63
CA ALA A 68 -36.42 43.68 27.31
C ALA A 68 -37.86 43.15 27.33
N ILE A 69 -38.14 42.11 28.14
CA ILE A 69 -39.51 41.57 28.31
C ILE A 69 -40.43 42.67 28.86
N LEU A 70 -39.97 43.42 29.87
CA LEU A 70 -40.76 44.51 30.46
C LEU A 70 -41.00 45.66 29.48
N VAL A 71 -40.00 46.02 28.67
CA VAL A 71 -40.14 47.00 27.57
C VAL A 71 -41.16 46.49 26.54
N TRP A 72 -41.11 45.20 26.18
CA TRP A 72 -42.03 44.58 25.23
C TRP A 72 -43.49 44.67 25.68
N ILE A 73 -43.77 44.35 26.95
CA ILE A 73 -45.13 44.40 27.53
C ILE A 73 -45.53 45.81 28.03
N GLN A 74 -44.74 46.85 27.73
CA GLN A 74 -44.99 48.24 28.13
C GLN A 74 -45.03 48.48 29.66
N GLN A 75 -44.24 47.72 30.42
CA GLN A 75 -44.07 47.90 31.88
C GLN A 75 -42.60 48.03 32.32
N PRO A 76 -41.75 48.84 31.65
CA PRO A 76 -40.32 48.94 31.99
C PRO A 76 -40.06 49.48 33.41
N HIS A 77 -40.98 50.24 34.00
CA HIS A 77 -40.86 50.77 35.37
C HIS A 77 -40.69 49.69 36.46
N LEU A 78 -41.17 48.46 36.23
CA LEU A 78 -41.08 47.36 37.20
C LEU A 78 -39.65 46.81 37.36
N ILE A 79 -38.72 47.17 36.47
CA ILE A 79 -37.33 46.66 36.53
C ILE A 79 -36.61 47.08 37.80
N ILE A 80 -36.89 48.29 38.31
CA ILE A 80 -36.27 48.83 39.52
C ILE A 80 -36.64 47.96 40.72
N THR A 81 -37.90 47.54 40.80
CA THR A 81 -38.41 46.64 41.82
C THR A 81 -37.74 45.26 41.71
N LEU A 82 -37.72 44.66 40.52
CA LEU A 82 -37.11 43.34 40.31
C LEU A 82 -35.62 43.33 40.68
N VAL A 83 -34.86 44.32 40.19
CA VAL A 83 -33.43 44.46 40.49
C VAL A 83 -33.19 44.73 41.98
N GLY A 84 -34.05 45.54 42.62
CA GLY A 84 -33.99 45.80 44.06
C GLY A 84 -34.19 44.54 44.92
N HIS A 85 -34.98 43.59 44.44
CA HIS A 85 -35.17 42.27 45.04
C HIS A 85 -34.16 41.21 44.56
N GLN A 86 -33.11 41.62 43.83
CA GLN A 86 -32.07 40.75 43.26
C GLN A 86 -32.59 39.71 42.25
N ILE A 87 -33.69 40.02 41.57
CA ILE A 87 -34.24 39.20 40.48
C ILE A 87 -33.58 39.68 39.18
N PHE A 88 -32.87 38.77 38.51
CA PHE A 88 -32.05 39.03 37.34
C PHE A 88 -32.36 38.03 36.22
N ASP A 89 -31.68 38.09 35.07
CA ASP A 89 -31.90 37.17 33.95
C ASP A 89 -31.70 35.70 34.34
N LYS A 90 -30.80 35.42 35.30
CA LYS A 90 -30.58 34.06 35.85
C LYS A 90 -31.78 33.51 36.62
N SER A 91 -32.72 34.38 37.01
CA SER A 91 -33.95 34.00 37.71
C SER A 91 -35.08 33.64 36.74
N LEU A 92 -34.89 33.85 35.44
CA LEU A 92 -35.85 33.43 34.41
C LEU A 92 -35.77 31.91 34.17
N PRO A 93 -36.89 31.23 33.87
CA PRO A 93 -38.25 31.77 33.82
C PRO A 93 -38.84 31.98 35.23
N LEU A 94 -39.65 33.03 35.38
CA LEU A 94 -40.35 33.36 36.62
C LEU A 94 -41.80 32.88 36.55
N ASP A 95 -42.30 32.31 37.64
CA ASP A 95 -43.71 31.96 37.79
C ASP A 95 -44.38 32.82 38.88
N ARG A 96 -45.70 32.64 39.06
CA ARG A 96 -46.47 33.41 40.05
C ARG A 96 -46.04 33.11 41.49
N VAL A 97 -45.48 31.93 41.73
CA VAL A 97 -45.02 31.50 43.06
C VAL A 97 -43.70 32.19 43.39
N ALA A 98 -42.76 32.25 42.45
CA ALA A 98 -41.48 32.91 42.58
C ALA A 98 -41.64 34.42 42.89
N LEU A 99 -42.73 35.03 42.42
CA LEU A 99 -43.03 36.45 42.64
C LEU A 99 -43.96 36.73 43.84
N GLN A 100 -44.40 35.71 44.59
CA GLN A 100 -45.38 35.87 45.68
C GLN A 100 -44.89 36.79 46.84
N HIS A 101 -43.57 36.92 46.99
CA HIS A 101 -42.94 37.71 48.06
C HIS A 101 -42.60 39.15 47.64
N VAL A 102 -43.04 39.59 46.45
CA VAL A 102 -42.83 40.94 45.94
C VAL A 102 -44.21 41.60 45.71
N PRO A 103 -44.83 42.17 46.76
CA PRO A 103 -46.19 42.73 46.71
C PRO A 103 -46.40 43.74 45.59
N GLU A 104 -45.35 44.51 45.27
CA GLU A 104 -45.32 45.55 44.24
C GLU A 104 -45.50 45.01 42.82
N LEU A 105 -45.30 43.70 42.60
CA LEU A 105 -45.48 43.03 41.30
C LEU A 105 -46.90 42.46 41.10
N THR A 106 -47.84 42.73 42.00
CA THR A 106 -49.27 42.41 41.77
C THR A 106 -49.85 43.08 40.51
N GLN A 107 -49.22 44.14 40.02
CA GLN A 107 -49.58 44.87 38.79
C GLN A 107 -48.89 44.32 37.52
N LEU A 108 -48.05 43.29 37.64
CA LEU A 108 -47.37 42.70 36.49
C LEU A 108 -48.39 42.10 35.52
N HIS A 109 -48.30 42.50 34.26
CA HIS A 109 -49.24 42.06 33.25
C HIS A 109 -49.15 40.53 33.06
N PRO A 110 -50.29 39.79 33.05
CA PRO A 110 -50.28 38.33 32.93
C PRO A 110 -49.51 37.79 31.72
N GLN A 111 -49.41 38.59 30.64
CA GLN A 111 -48.66 38.25 29.43
C GLN A 111 -47.16 38.05 29.68
N PHE A 112 -46.59 38.64 30.74
CA PHE A 112 -45.17 38.43 31.11
C PHE A 112 -44.83 36.95 31.20
N PHE A 113 -45.70 36.17 31.88
CA PHE A 113 -45.48 34.75 32.14
C PHE A 113 -45.45 33.89 30.88
N HIS A 114 -46.00 34.39 29.78
CA HIS A 114 -46.00 33.72 28.48
C HIS A 114 -44.90 34.26 27.54
N VAL A 115 -44.73 35.58 27.48
CA VAL A 115 -43.77 36.23 26.59
C VAL A 115 -42.32 35.98 26.99
N GLN A 116 -42.03 35.77 28.28
CA GLN A 116 -40.66 35.53 28.75
C GLN A 116 -39.94 34.41 27.98
N TYR A 117 -40.68 33.38 27.56
CA TYR A 117 -40.12 32.25 26.84
C TYR A 117 -39.60 32.61 25.44
N GLU A 118 -40.16 33.64 24.78
CA GLU A 118 -39.62 34.16 23.52
C GLU A 118 -38.21 34.76 23.72
N PHE A 119 -37.89 35.24 24.92
CA PHE A 119 -36.59 35.84 25.27
C PHE A 119 -35.60 34.83 25.88
N ILE A 120 -36.01 33.58 26.07
CA ILE A 120 -35.19 32.50 26.63
C ILE A 120 -35.19 31.29 25.68
N PRO A 121 -34.77 31.46 24.42
CA PRO A 121 -34.62 30.31 23.52
C PRO A 121 -33.54 29.35 24.04
N HIS A 122 -33.75 28.06 23.80
CA HIS A 122 -32.80 27.01 24.19
C HIS A 122 -31.48 27.14 23.42
N PHE A 123 -30.34 26.94 24.09
CA PHE A 123 -29.03 26.92 23.46
C PHE A 123 -28.57 25.46 23.28
N PHE A 124 -28.34 25.04 22.05
CA PHE A 124 -27.88 23.68 21.75
C PHE A 124 -26.37 23.56 21.91
N GLU A 125 -25.95 22.79 22.91
CA GLU A 125 -24.54 22.54 23.20
C GLU A 125 -24.05 21.20 22.65
N LYS A 126 -22.92 21.21 21.94
CA LYS A 126 -22.33 20.04 21.31
C LYS A 126 -21.90 19.01 22.35
N GLY A 127 -22.34 17.77 22.17
CA GLY A 127 -22.09 16.63 23.06
C GLY A 127 -23.01 16.59 24.29
N LEU A 128 -23.91 17.56 24.47
CA LEU A 128 -24.83 17.60 25.60
C LEU A 128 -26.16 16.88 25.26
N ASP A 129 -26.67 16.13 26.23
CA ASP A 129 -28.05 15.64 26.26
C ASP A 129 -28.92 16.57 27.11
N SER A 130 -30.00 17.10 26.54
CA SER A 130 -30.87 18.07 27.21
C SER A 130 -32.29 17.53 27.47
N TYR A 131 -32.85 17.84 28.64
CA TYR A 131 -34.28 17.62 28.91
C TYR A 131 -35.02 18.96 28.81
N ILE A 132 -36.01 19.03 27.93
CA ILE A 132 -36.70 20.26 27.55
C ILE A 132 -38.21 20.09 27.79
N ASP A 133 -38.78 20.97 28.60
CA ASP A 133 -40.23 21.10 28.72
C ASP A 133 -40.75 22.03 27.62
N ASP A 134 -41.53 21.47 26.70
CA ASP A 134 -42.11 22.21 25.58
C ASP A 134 -43.02 23.37 26.05
N SER A 135 -43.56 23.32 27.26
CA SER A 135 -44.38 24.40 27.80
C SER A 135 -43.56 25.56 28.39
N GLN A 136 -42.25 25.37 28.60
CA GLN A 136 -41.39 26.31 29.33
C GLN A 136 -40.19 26.84 28.52
N LEU A 137 -40.04 26.46 27.26
CA LEU A 137 -38.92 26.91 26.42
C LEU A 137 -39.32 27.00 24.95
N VAL A 138 -38.59 27.82 24.20
CA VAL A 138 -38.69 27.89 22.73
C VAL A 138 -37.45 27.25 22.11
N LEU A 139 -37.65 26.33 21.18
CA LEU A 139 -36.58 25.80 20.33
C LEU A 139 -36.29 26.80 19.20
N PRO A 140 -35.05 27.31 19.05
CA PRO A 140 -34.72 28.32 18.06
C PRO A 140 -34.54 27.74 16.64
N PHE A 141 -35.53 26.99 16.16
CA PHE A 141 -35.58 26.47 14.81
C PHE A 141 -36.12 27.54 13.85
N VAL A 142 -35.30 27.89 12.86
CA VAL A 142 -35.65 28.81 11.76
C VAL A 142 -36.32 28.03 10.62
N VAL A 143 -35.90 26.79 10.43
CA VAL A 143 -36.49 25.83 9.48
C VAL A 143 -36.73 24.51 10.21
N GLU A 144 -37.88 23.90 9.97
CA GLU A 144 -38.20 22.52 10.36
C GLU A 144 -39.04 21.89 9.24
N GLU A 145 -38.45 20.94 8.52
CA GLU A 145 -39.06 20.26 7.37
C GLU A 145 -39.07 18.75 7.62
N ARG A 146 -40.24 18.13 7.49
CA ARG A 146 -40.38 16.69 7.66
C ARG A 146 -39.96 15.94 6.40
N LEU A 147 -39.01 15.01 6.52
CA LEU A 147 -38.54 14.18 5.41
C LEU A 147 -39.18 12.79 5.45
N GLU A 148 -40.46 12.70 5.07
CA GLU A 148 -41.25 11.46 5.14
C GLU A 148 -40.66 10.31 4.30
N ASP A 149 -40.06 10.62 3.15
CA ASP A 149 -39.45 9.64 2.24
C ASP A 149 -38.22 8.91 2.85
N VAL A 150 -37.66 9.45 3.93
CA VAL A 150 -36.44 8.95 4.58
C VAL A 150 -36.76 8.28 5.93
N ASP A 151 -38.04 8.11 6.25
CA ASP A 151 -38.45 7.53 7.52
C ASP A 151 -37.98 6.09 7.70
N GLY A 152 -37.39 5.87 8.88
CA GLY A 152 -37.13 4.54 9.37
C GLY A 152 -38.41 3.91 9.91
N ALA A 153 -38.42 2.59 10.03
CA ALA A 153 -39.55 1.90 10.64
C ALA A 153 -39.77 2.22 12.14
N PHE A 154 -38.77 2.82 12.78
CA PHE A 154 -38.75 3.13 14.21
C PHE A 154 -38.31 4.57 14.49
N SER A 155 -38.17 5.41 13.45
CA SER A 155 -37.73 6.80 13.63
C SER A 155 -38.24 7.71 12.53
N SER A 156 -38.59 8.92 12.92
CA SER A 156 -38.97 10.02 12.04
C SER A 156 -37.77 10.96 11.82
N ILE A 157 -37.53 11.36 10.57
CA ILE A 157 -36.42 12.25 10.17
C ILE A 157 -36.93 13.64 9.77
N SER A 158 -36.41 14.69 10.40
CA SER A 158 -36.67 16.08 10.01
C SER A 158 -35.37 16.80 9.67
N ARG A 159 -35.41 17.67 8.67
CA ARG A 159 -34.37 18.67 8.41
C ARG A 159 -34.65 19.89 9.27
N VAL A 160 -33.65 20.38 9.99
CA VAL A 160 -33.78 21.58 10.82
C VAL A 160 -32.65 22.58 10.58
N GLU A 161 -32.94 23.87 10.69
CA GLU A 161 -31.94 24.94 10.77
C GLU A 161 -32.07 25.61 12.14
N ILE A 162 -31.00 25.56 12.94
CA ILE A 162 -30.94 26.22 14.24
C ILE A 162 -30.29 27.58 14.06
N HIS A 163 -30.91 28.63 14.61
CA HIS A 163 -30.36 29.97 14.51
C HIS A 163 -28.90 30.03 15.04
N PRO A 164 -27.93 30.59 14.31
CA PRO A 164 -26.49 30.48 14.63
C PRO A 164 -26.12 30.97 16.05
N SER A 165 -26.79 31.99 16.57
CA SER A 165 -26.53 32.51 17.92
C SER A 165 -26.95 31.59 19.07
N PHE A 166 -27.66 30.49 18.79
CA PHE A 166 -28.20 29.57 19.79
C PHE A 166 -27.68 28.14 19.66
N GLN A 167 -26.51 27.96 19.04
CA GLN A 167 -25.89 26.65 18.89
C GLN A 167 -24.37 26.76 18.77
N ASN A 168 -23.65 25.71 19.19
CA ASN A 168 -22.23 25.50 18.88
C ASN A 168 -21.96 24.12 18.23
N LEU A 169 -23.00 23.56 17.61
CA LEU A 169 -23.00 22.26 16.92
C LEU A 169 -22.21 22.31 15.61
N LEU A 170 -22.40 23.38 14.83
CA LEU A 170 -21.73 23.63 13.54
C LEU A 170 -20.79 24.83 13.65
N PRO A 171 -19.55 24.76 13.11
CA PRO A 171 -18.63 25.91 13.10
C PRO A 171 -19.17 27.10 12.30
N GLU A 172 -18.91 28.33 12.78
CA GLU A 172 -19.37 29.58 12.13
C GLU A 172 -18.86 29.76 10.69
N SER A 173 -17.71 29.16 10.36
CA SER A 173 -17.12 29.20 9.02
C SER A 173 -17.81 28.29 8.01
N GLU A 174 -18.78 27.49 8.44
CA GLU A 174 -19.36 26.43 7.63
C GLU A 174 -20.51 26.92 6.75
N THR A 175 -20.49 26.54 5.47
CA THR A 175 -21.53 26.91 4.50
C THR A 175 -22.80 26.07 4.66
N HIS A 176 -22.70 24.87 5.24
CA HIS A 176 -23.84 24.01 5.57
C HIS A 176 -24.50 24.49 6.86
N ARG A 177 -25.80 24.79 6.79
CA ARG A 177 -26.60 25.30 7.92
C ARG A 177 -27.65 24.30 8.42
N PHE A 178 -27.90 23.25 7.66
CA PHE A 178 -28.93 22.26 7.97
C PHE A 178 -28.38 21.10 8.79
N LEU A 179 -29.23 20.63 9.69
CA LEU A 179 -29.02 19.48 10.55
C LEU A 179 -30.13 18.46 10.29
N ILE A 180 -29.84 17.21 10.61
CA ILE A 180 -30.81 16.13 10.65
C ILE A 180 -31.22 15.87 12.09
N GLN A 181 -32.51 15.97 12.34
CA GLN A 181 -33.17 15.64 13.59
C GLN A 181 -33.85 14.28 13.45
N LYS A 182 -33.35 13.26 14.17
CA LYS A 182 -33.95 11.93 14.23
C LYS A 182 -34.79 11.82 15.50
N GLU A 183 -36.10 11.71 15.36
CA GLU A 183 -37.05 11.40 16.43
C GLU A 183 -37.20 9.88 16.56
N VAL A 184 -37.10 9.36 17.78
CA VAL A 184 -37.29 7.93 18.06
C VAL A 184 -38.76 7.65 18.36
N SER A 185 -39.37 6.71 17.63
CA SER A 185 -40.80 6.41 17.73
C SER A 185 -41.21 5.84 19.10
N SER A 186 -42.38 6.26 19.61
CA SER A 186 -42.89 5.90 20.94
C SER A 186 -43.42 4.46 21.08
N SER A 187 -43.43 3.66 20.01
CA SER A 187 -43.92 2.27 20.01
C SER A 187 -42.87 1.25 20.47
N THR A 188 -41.60 1.66 20.53
CA THR A 188 -40.49 0.88 21.10
C THR A 188 -40.22 1.34 22.53
N GLU A 189 -40.11 0.39 23.46
CA GLU A 189 -39.79 0.62 24.88
C GLU A 189 -38.62 1.62 25.04
N TYR A 190 -38.68 2.48 26.07
CA TYR A 190 -37.63 3.42 26.52
C TYR A 190 -36.19 2.85 26.47
N THR A 191 -36.06 1.53 26.60
CA THR A 191 -34.81 0.75 26.48
C THR A 191 -34.11 0.89 25.11
N SER A 192 -34.83 1.16 24.01
CA SER A 192 -34.23 1.29 22.67
C SER A 192 -33.53 2.62 22.47
N PHE A 193 -34.10 3.73 22.97
CA PHE A 193 -33.49 5.06 22.88
C PHE A 193 -32.24 5.15 23.73
N GLU A 194 -32.29 4.72 24.99
CA GLU A 194 -31.13 4.74 25.89
C GLU A 194 -30.00 3.85 25.38
N GLY A 195 -30.33 2.72 24.74
CA GLY A 195 -29.34 1.86 24.09
C GLY A 195 -28.62 2.54 22.92
N GLU A 196 -29.38 3.14 21.99
CA GLU A 196 -28.81 3.86 20.85
C GLU A 196 -28.01 5.09 21.30
N LYS A 197 -28.54 5.85 22.27
CA LYS A 197 -27.87 7.01 22.87
C LYS A 197 -26.53 6.61 23.47
N ALA A 198 -26.49 5.58 24.32
CA ALA A 198 -25.25 5.11 24.94
C ALA A 198 -24.20 4.65 23.90
N ASN A 199 -24.65 4.02 22.81
CA ASN A 199 -23.78 3.63 21.70
C ASN A 199 -23.21 4.87 20.97
N LEU A 200 -24.06 5.85 20.65
CA LEU A 200 -23.66 7.07 19.95
C LEU A 200 -22.74 7.96 20.81
N GLU A 201 -23.00 8.06 22.11
CA GLU A 201 -22.11 8.75 23.06
C GLU A 201 -20.72 8.10 23.13
N LEU A 202 -20.67 6.76 23.15
CA LEU A 202 -19.40 6.03 23.10
C LEU A 202 -18.64 6.30 21.79
N LEU A 203 -19.33 6.33 20.65
CA LEU A 203 -18.74 6.62 19.35
C LEU A 203 -18.32 8.10 19.23
N HIS A 204 -19.04 9.02 19.86
CA HIS A 204 -18.68 10.44 19.94
C HIS A 204 -17.32 10.63 20.63
N CYS A 205 -16.97 9.78 21.61
CA CYS A 205 -15.65 9.82 22.25
C CYS A 205 -14.49 9.43 21.30
N ILE A 206 -14.76 8.63 20.27
CA ILE A 206 -13.74 8.13 19.33
C ILE A 206 -13.46 9.13 18.21
N LYS A 207 -14.49 9.82 17.70
CA LYS A 207 -14.43 10.77 16.57
C LYS A 207 -13.79 10.16 15.31
N HIS A 208 -14.33 9.05 14.83
CA HIS A 208 -13.85 8.40 13.62
C HIS A 208 -14.34 9.13 12.34
N PRO A 209 -13.50 9.38 11.32
CA PRO A 209 -13.87 10.15 10.12
C PRO A 209 -14.95 9.50 9.25
N ASN A 210 -15.13 8.17 9.36
CA ASN A 210 -16.11 7.38 8.61
C ASN A 210 -17.29 6.87 9.47
N ILE A 211 -17.55 7.49 10.61
CA ILE A 211 -18.74 7.23 11.46
C ILE A 211 -19.50 8.55 11.62
N VAL A 212 -20.82 8.52 11.51
CA VAL A 212 -21.63 9.74 11.72
C VAL A 212 -21.43 10.29 13.14
N GLU A 213 -21.18 11.59 13.26
CA GLU A 213 -20.99 12.26 14.55
C GLU A 213 -22.35 12.63 15.15
N LEU A 214 -22.68 12.12 16.34
CA LEU A 214 -23.76 12.67 17.16
C LEU A 214 -23.34 14.07 17.63
N LEU A 215 -24.09 15.10 17.24
CA LEU A 215 -23.80 16.48 17.61
C LEU A 215 -24.41 16.83 18.97
N SER A 216 -25.66 16.44 19.22
CA SER A 216 -26.37 16.64 20.49
C SER A 216 -27.60 15.74 20.52
N SER A 217 -28.14 15.48 21.71
CA SER A 217 -29.43 14.81 21.89
C SER A 217 -30.32 15.60 22.83
N TYR A 218 -31.63 15.41 22.73
CA TYR A 218 -32.55 16.00 23.69
C TYR A 218 -33.86 15.24 23.79
N THR A 219 -34.51 15.39 24.94
CA THR A 219 -35.84 14.86 25.23
C THR A 219 -36.81 16.02 25.40
N LEU A 220 -37.89 16.03 24.61
CA LEU A 220 -38.95 17.02 24.68
C LEU A 220 -40.17 16.43 25.40
N SER A 221 -40.56 16.99 26.54
CA SER A 221 -41.80 16.59 27.22
C SER A 221 -42.97 17.42 26.70
N THR A 222 -43.95 16.77 26.05
CA THR A 222 -45.22 17.41 25.66
C THR A 222 -46.34 16.92 26.57
N SER A 223 -47.16 17.86 27.04
CA SER A 223 -48.35 17.58 27.86
C SER A 223 -49.57 17.54 26.95
N THR A 224 -50.25 16.39 26.86
CA THR A 224 -51.56 16.29 26.20
C THR A 224 -52.67 16.19 27.24
N TYR A 225 -53.70 17.00 27.08
CA TYR A 225 -54.89 16.98 27.94
C TYR A 225 -55.93 16.06 27.32
N THR A 226 -56.34 15.02 28.04
CA THR A 226 -57.48 14.19 27.67
C THR A 226 -58.63 14.52 28.61
N THR A 227 -59.69 15.10 28.06
CA THR A 227 -60.92 15.39 28.81
C THR A 227 -61.85 14.18 28.72
N PHE A 228 -62.19 13.59 29.86
CA PHE A 228 -63.15 12.49 29.93
C PHE A 228 -64.59 13.01 29.93
N PRO A 229 -65.58 12.16 29.56
CA PRO A 229 -67.00 12.55 29.50
C PRO A 229 -67.60 13.07 30.81
N ASP A 230 -66.98 12.76 31.96
CA ASP A 230 -67.38 13.23 33.30
C ASP A 230 -66.74 14.57 33.69
N GLY A 231 -65.98 15.19 32.79
CA GLY A 231 -65.27 16.45 33.02
C GLY A 231 -63.93 16.30 33.72
N THR A 232 -63.45 15.07 33.97
CA THR A 232 -62.09 14.86 34.50
C THR A 232 -61.04 15.07 33.41
N GLU A 233 -60.02 15.89 33.70
CA GLU A 233 -58.89 16.13 32.80
C GLU A 233 -57.69 15.29 33.25
N LEU A 234 -57.20 14.43 32.35
CA LEU A 234 -55.95 13.70 32.55
C LEU A 234 -54.86 14.35 31.71
N THR A 235 -53.83 14.87 32.37
CA THR A 235 -52.62 15.33 31.70
C THR A 235 -51.70 14.13 31.49
N VAL A 236 -51.47 13.75 30.24
CA VAL A 236 -50.50 12.71 29.89
C VAL A 236 -49.26 13.39 29.34
N VAL A 237 -48.16 13.30 30.09
CA VAL A 237 -46.85 13.75 29.60
C VAL A 237 -46.21 12.61 28.82
N ARG A 238 -45.92 12.82 27.54
CA ARG A 238 -45.18 11.85 26.73
C ARG A 238 -43.85 12.47 26.29
N PRO A 239 -42.71 11.95 26.78
CA PRO A 239 -41.42 12.40 26.28
C PRO A 239 -41.23 11.91 24.84
N LYS A 240 -40.71 12.79 23.99
CA LYS A 240 -40.19 12.49 22.66
C LYS A 240 -38.69 12.64 22.69
N HIS A 241 -37.97 11.72 22.07
CA HIS A 241 -36.51 11.70 22.13
C HIS A 241 -35.91 11.98 20.75
N PHE A 242 -34.89 12.83 20.70
CA PHE A 242 -34.30 13.33 19.47
C PHE A 242 -32.77 13.24 19.49
N PHE A 243 -32.21 12.90 18.33
CA PHE A 243 -30.78 13.00 18.04
C PHE A 243 -30.54 14.03 16.93
N LEU A 244 -29.49 14.84 17.07
CA LEU A 244 -29.07 15.83 16.09
C LEU A 244 -27.77 15.38 15.42
N PHE A 245 -27.80 15.33 14.09
CA PHE A 245 -26.68 14.99 13.23
C PHE A 245 -26.46 16.08 12.19
N ARG A 246 -25.27 16.08 11.60
CA ARG A 246 -25.02 16.85 10.40
C ARG A 246 -25.84 16.31 9.23
N GLU A 247 -26.39 17.18 8.39
CA GLU A 247 -26.95 16.77 7.11
C GLU A 247 -25.83 16.40 6.12
N GLU A 248 -25.94 15.19 5.56
CA GLU A 248 -25.10 14.72 4.46
C GLU A 248 -25.92 14.67 3.16
N PRO A 249 -25.30 14.86 1.98
CA PRO A 249 -26.00 15.01 0.70
C PRO A 249 -27.02 13.91 0.36
N MET A 250 -26.70 12.65 0.67
CA MET A 250 -27.54 11.49 0.41
C MET A 250 -27.00 10.24 1.12
N ASP A 251 -27.80 9.18 1.15
CA ASP A 251 -27.34 7.82 1.46
C ASP A 251 -26.76 7.10 0.22
N LEU A 252 -26.06 5.99 0.45
CA LEU A 252 -25.40 5.21 -0.59
C LEU A 252 -26.42 4.56 -1.54
N HIS A 253 -27.64 4.30 -1.07
CA HIS A 253 -28.69 3.72 -1.90
C HIS A 253 -29.20 4.71 -2.96
N ALA A 254 -29.39 5.97 -2.58
CA ALA A 254 -29.69 7.05 -3.50
C ALA A 254 -28.50 7.33 -4.44
N PHE A 255 -27.27 7.36 -3.91
CA PHE A 255 -26.06 7.57 -4.70
C PHE A 255 -25.89 6.53 -5.82
N LEU A 256 -26.05 5.23 -5.54
CA LEU A 256 -25.87 4.18 -6.55
C LEU A 256 -26.98 4.13 -7.61
N ARG A 257 -28.04 4.93 -7.46
CA ARG A 257 -29.08 5.15 -8.48
C ARG A 257 -28.91 6.45 -9.24
N ALA A 258 -28.04 7.33 -8.78
CA ALA A 258 -27.80 8.60 -9.45
C ALA A 258 -27.23 8.34 -10.86
N PRO A 259 -27.67 9.12 -11.87
CA PRO A 259 -27.20 8.95 -13.24
C PRO A 259 -25.72 9.29 -13.41
N GLN A 260 -25.14 10.05 -12.49
CA GLN A 260 -23.73 10.44 -12.46
C GLN A 260 -23.21 10.37 -11.01
N PRO A 261 -21.94 10.00 -10.81
CA PRO A 261 -21.31 10.02 -9.49
C PRO A 261 -21.31 11.42 -8.87
N TYR A 262 -21.64 11.52 -7.58
CA TYR A 262 -21.59 12.76 -6.81
C TYR A 262 -20.16 13.14 -6.39
N GLY A 263 -19.82 14.43 -6.40
CA GLY A 263 -18.56 14.93 -5.85
C GLY A 263 -17.30 14.37 -6.53
N GLN A 264 -16.33 13.93 -5.73
CA GLN A 264 -15.04 13.38 -6.18
C GLN A 264 -15.13 11.92 -6.63
N PHE A 265 -16.30 11.27 -6.53
CA PHE A 265 -16.52 9.90 -7.04
C PHE A 265 -16.55 9.82 -8.57
N ILE A 266 -16.32 10.93 -9.27
CA ILE A 266 -15.92 10.92 -10.70
C ILE A 266 -14.56 10.24 -10.93
N HIS A 267 -13.77 10.07 -9.87
CA HIS A 267 -12.47 9.42 -9.91
C HIS A 267 -12.57 8.06 -9.21
N ASP A 268 -12.23 6.98 -9.90
CA ASP A 268 -12.34 5.62 -9.38
C ASP A 268 -11.65 5.44 -8.02
N GLU A 269 -10.47 6.04 -7.82
CA GLU A 269 -9.72 5.95 -6.56
C GLU A 269 -10.51 6.40 -5.33
N THR A 270 -11.49 7.30 -5.51
CA THR A 270 -12.33 7.80 -4.43
C THR A 270 -13.21 6.69 -3.86
N TYR A 271 -13.71 5.76 -4.68
CA TYR A 271 -14.45 4.58 -4.20
C TYR A 271 -13.56 3.73 -3.29
N TYR A 272 -12.33 3.44 -3.71
CA TYR A 272 -11.42 2.62 -2.92
C TYR A 272 -11.02 3.30 -1.61
N LEU A 273 -10.77 4.61 -1.62
CA LEU A 273 -10.52 5.42 -0.42
C LEU A 273 -11.72 5.42 0.53
N ALA A 274 -12.94 5.53 0.00
CA ALA A 274 -14.17 5.52 0.79
C ALA A 274 -14.46 4.12 1.38
N LEU A 275 -14.23 3.06 0.61
CA LEU A 275 -14.41 1.67 1.05
C LEU A 275 -13.41 1.27 2.13
N GLN A 276 -12.13 1.65 2.01
CA GLN A 276 -11.17 1.43 3.11
C GLN A 276 -11.55 2.25 4.36
N GLY A 277 -12.13 3.45 4.19
CA GLY A 277 -12.64 4.26 5.30
C GLY A 277 -13.80 3.59 6.05
N LEU A 278 -14.74 2.98 5.32
CA LEU A 278 -15.81 2.17 5.91
C LEU A 278 -15.26 0.93 6.64
N ALA A 279 -14.25 0.27 6.06
CA ALA A 279 -13.62 -0.87 6.71
C ALA A 279 -12.90 -0.47 8.00
N SER A 280 -12.25 0.71 8.02
CA SER A 280 -11.66 1.32 9.22
C SER A 280 -12.72 1.59 10.29
N ALA A 281 -13.86 2.16 9.90
CA ALA A 281 -14.99 2.37 10.82
C ALA A 281 -15.52 1.05 11.40
N LEU A 282 -15.64 0.02 10.56
CA LEU A 282 -16.12 -1.29 10.98
C LEU A 282 -15.15 -1.99 11.94
N GLU A 283 -13.83 -1.92 11.67
CA GLU A 283 -12.79 -2.41 12.57
C GLU A 283 -12.90 -1.73 13.93
N CYS A 284 -13.05 -0.40 13.93
CA CYS A 284 -13.21 0.38 15.14
C CYS A 284 -14.46 -0.02 15.95
N ILE A 285 -15.60 -0.29 15.28
CA ILE A 285 -16.83 -0.76 15.95
C ILE A 285 -16.65 -2.16 16.52
N HIS A 286 -15.91 -3.02 15.83
CA HIS A 286 -15.65 -4.39 16.27
C HIS A 286 -14.70 -4.46 17.48
N ASP A 287 -13.82 -3.48 17.67
CA ASP A 287 -12.89 -3.38 18.80
C ASP A 287 -12.60 -1.91 19.20
N ILE A 288 -13.52 -1.30 19.95
CA ILE A 288 -13.37 0.05 20.49
C ILE A 288 -12.32 0.06 21.59
N ARG A 289 -11.35 0.98 21.47
CA ARG A 289 -10.29 1.21 22.46
C ARG A 289 -10.16 2.69 22.78
N LEU A 290 -10.50 3.07 24.01
CA LEU A 290 -10.29 4.41 24.55
C LEU A 290 -9.13 4.38 25.56
N ASN A 291 -8.03 5.06 25.24
CA ASN A 291 -6.82 5.06 26.07
C ASN A 291 -6.75 6.30 26.98
N LYS A 292 -6.15 6.15 28.17
CA LYS A 292 -5.95 7.23 29.15
C LYS A 292 -5.26 8.46 28.57
N LEU A 293 -4.16 8.25 27.84
CA LEU A 293 -3.29 9.33 27.35
C LEU A 293 -3.97 10.20 26.29
N THR A 294 -4.79 9.59 25.43
CA THR A 294 -5.43 10.28 24.31
C THR A 294 -6.82 10.82 24.64
N HIS A 295 -7.52 10.21 25.61
CA HIS A 295 -8.90 10.56 25.95
C HIS A 295 -9.07 11.12 27.38
N SER A 296 -7.97 11.38 28.11
CA SER A 296 -8.00 11.91 29.49
C SER A 296 -8.87 11.09 30.46
N LEU A 297 -8.95 9.77 30.25
CA LEU A 297 -9.71 8.84 31.08
C LEU A 297 -8.90 8.34 32.27
N SER A 298 -9.58 7.94 33.35
CA SER A 298 -8.94 7.34 34.54
C SER A 298 -8.50 5.88 34.31
N VAL A 299 -9.21 5.15 33.43
CA VAL A 299 -9.01 3.73 33.08
C VAL A 299 -9.15 3.57 31.56
N ASP A 300 -8.34 2.69 30.96
CA ASP A 300 -8.53 2.32 29.56
C ASP A 300 -9.85 1.58 29.40
N VAL A 301 -10.68 1.98 28.43
CA VAL A 301 -11.97 1.35 28.15
C VAL A 301 -11.87 0.57 26.85
N ARG A 302 -12.17 -0.73 26.92
CA ARG A 302 -12.32 -1.60 25.75
C ARG A 302 -13.75 -2.10 25.62
N ARG A 303 -14.31 -2.01 24.42
CA ARG A 303 -15.62 -2.58 24.08
C ARG A 303 -15.52 -3.33 22.77
N ILE A 304 -16.21 -4.46 22.67
CA ILE A 304 -16.39 -5.18 21.42
C ILE A 304 -17.83 -5.01 20.96
N GLY A 305 -18.04 -4.78 19.67
CA GLY A 305 -19.35 -4.51 19.13
C GLY A 305 -19.61 -5.16 17.77
N SER A 306 -20.85 -5.03 17.33
CA SER A 306 -21.32 -5.36 15.99
C SER A 306 -22.40 -4.36 15.61
N HIS A 307 -22.40 -3.90 14.36
CA HIS A 307 -23.35 -2.91 13.85
C HIS A 307 -24.75 -3.51 13.64
N ARG A 308 -24.80 -4.72 13.07
CA ARG A 308 -25.99 -5.57 12.83
C ARG A 308 -26.96 -5.12 11.74
N ASP A 309 -26.83 -3.91 11.21
CA ASP A 309 -27.67 -3.41 10.12
C ASP A 309 -26.86 -2.69 9.03
N ILE A 310 -25.76 -3.28 8.57
CA ILE A 310 -24.98 -2.73 7.46
C ILE A 310 -25.72 -2.96 6.15
N ARG A 311 -26.11 -1.87 5.47
CA ARG A 311 -26.84 -1.86 4.20
C ARG A 311 -26.74 -0.48 3.56
N LEU A 312 -27.03 -0.38 2.26
CA LEU A 312 -26.86 0.87 1.51
C LEU A 312 -27.57 2.10 2.13
N PRO A 313 -28.83 2.02 2.61
CA PRO A 313 -29.49 3.18 3.21
C PRO A 313 -28.88 3.66 4.54
N ASN A 314 -28.07 2.82 5.19
CA ASN A 314 -27.42 3.12 6.47
C ASN A 314 -25.96 3.56 6.28
N ILE A 315 -25.56 3.87 5.04
CA ILE A 315 -24.25 4.43 4.72
C ILE A 315 -24.50 5.79 4.07
N LEU A 316 -24.00 6.87 4.67
CA LEU A 316 -24.13 8.24 4.15
C LEU A 316 -22.97 8.58 3.21
N VAL A 317 -23.21 9.43 2.23
CA VAL A 317 -22.23 9.83 1.20
C VAL A 317 -21.85 11.29 1.35
N ARG A 318 -20.57 11.55 1.57
CA ARG A 318 -19.95 12.88 1.51
C ARG A 318 -19.28 13.07 0.14
N THR A 319 -18.77 14.26 -0.14
CA THR A 319 -18.10 14.59 -1.41
C THR A 319 -16.94 13.68 -1.82
N ASP A 320 -16.29 13.01 -0.87
CA ASP A 320 -15.06 12.24 -1.09
C ASP A 320 -14.99 10.95 -0.27
N THR A 321 -16.02 10.61 0.50
CA THR A 321 -16.00 9.45 1.39
C THR A 321 -17.39 8.94 1.77
N PHE A 322 -17.43 7.79 2.44
CA PHE A 322 -18.63 7.17 2.99
C PHE A 322 -18.60 7.17 4.52
N LEU A 323 -19.76 7.28 5.16
CA LEU A 323 -19.93 7.32 6.61
C LEU A 323 -20.89 6.21 7.03
N LEU A 324 -20.54 5.43 8.05
CA LEU A 324 -21.47 4.48 8.64
C LEU A 324 -22.45 5.20 9.58
N ALA A 325 -23.73 4.88 9.46
CA ALA A 325 -24.82 5.49 10.21
C ALA A 325 -25.83 4.44 10.70
N ASP A 326 -26.76 4.90 11.54
CA ASP A 326 -27.85 4.14 12.16
C ASP A 326 -27.40 3.03 13.14
N PHE A 327 -27.17 3.44 14.38
CA PHE A 327 -26.64 2.58 15.45
C PHE A 327 -27.74 1.99 16.36
N GLY A 328 -29.01 2.05 15.96
CA GLY A 328 -30.14 1.60 16.77
C GLY A 328 -30.14 0.10 17.09
N LEU A 329 -29.47 -0.72 16.28
CA LEU A 329 -29.29 -2.17 16.52
C LEU A 329 -27.88 -2.53 17.00
N THR A 330 -26.99 -1.55 17.13
CA THR A 330 -25.62 -1.78 17.60
C THR A 330 -25.60 -2.23 19.06
N ASP A 331 -24.60 -3.02 19.42
CA ASP A 331 -24.50 -3.60 20.75
C ASP A 331 -23.03 -3.68 21.15
N PHE A 332 -22.61 -2.85 22.11
CA PHE A 332 -21.26 -2.83 22.67
C PHE A 332 -21.23 -3.57 24.00
N LYS A 333 -20.33 -4.56 24.09
CA LYS A 333 -20.17 -5.39 25.29
C LYS A 333 -18.75 -5.35 25.81
N ASP A 334 -18.61 -5.63 27.10
CA ASP A 334 -17.31 -5.95 27.68
C ASP A 334 -16.79 -7.29 27.11
N PRO A 335 -15.54 -7.37 26.65
CA PRO A 335 -14.92 -8.63 26.21
C PRO A 335 -15.09 -9.79 27.20
N SER A 336 -15.14 -9.53 28.52
CA SER A 336 -15.32 -10.58 29.53
C SER A 336 -16.71 -11.26 29.46
N ASN A 337 -17.70 -10.58 28.90
CA ASN A 337 -19.10 -11.02 28.86
C ASN A 337 -19.45 -11.82 27.59
N GLU A 338 -18.53 -11.94 26.63
CA GLU A 338 -18.72 -12.66 25.36
C GLU A 338 -19.08 -14.15 25.58
N ARG A 339 -18.52 -14.80 26.61
CA ARG A 339 -18.81 -16.21 26.94
C ARG A 339 -20.14 -16.44 27.66
N ARG A 340 -20.75 -15.39 28.24
CA ARG A 340 -21.93 -15.51 29.11
C ARG A 340 -23.22 -14.98 28.49
N SER A 341 -23.15 -14.24 27.39
CA SER A 341 -24.32 -13.61 26.77
C SER A 341 -24.61 -14.27 25.41
N LYS A 342 -25.54 -15.24 25.39
CA LYS A 342 -26.24 -15.61 24.15
C LYS A 342 -27.09 -14.42 23.75
N THR A 343 -26.55 -13.53 22.92
CA THR A 343 -27.30 -12.37 22.45
C THR A 343 -28.42 -12.84 21.54
N THR A 344 -29.67 -12.54 21.90
CA THR A 344 -30.82 -12.83 21.05
C THR A 344 -30.72 -11.97 19.78
N PHE A 345 -30.85 -12.62 18.62
CA PHE A 345 -30.88 -11.95 17.32
C PHE A 345 -32.08 -10.99 17.27
N LYS A 346 -31.82 -9.69 17.07
CA LYS A 346 -32.84 -8.73 16.64
C LYS A 346 -32.80 -8.71 15.11
N ALA A 347 -33.89 -9.09 14.46
CA ALA A 347 -33.92 -9.22 13.00
C ALA A 347 -33.63 -7.89 12.30
N GLY A 348 -32.49 -7.80 11.61
CA GLY A 348 -32.19 -6.73 10.66
C GLY A 348 -33.10 -6.81 9.44
N LYS A 349 -33.23 -5.70 8.69
CA LYS A 349 -34.12 -5.61 7.52
C LYS A 349 -33.32 -5.64 6.20
N GLY A 350 -33.76 -6.46 5.25
CA GLY A 350 -33.34 -6.38 3.85
C GLY A 350 -32.44 -7.52 3.37
N ASP A 351 -31.86 -7.35 2.19
CA ASP A 351 -31.20 -8.41 1.42
C ASP A 351 -29.76 -8.77 1.88
N TYR A 352 -29.28 -8.10 2.92
CA TYR A 352 -27.89 -8.13 3.43
C TYR A 352 -27.70 -9.12 4.59
N ILE A 353 -28.75 -9.85 4.97
CA ILE A 353 -28.74 -10.80 6.09
C ILE A 353 -27.75 -11.93 5.82
N ALA A 354 -26.97 -12.29 6.84
CA ALA A 354 -26.02 -13.40 6.78
C ALA A 354 -26.73 -14.76 6.95
N PRO A 355 -26.22 -15.86 6.36
CA PRO A 355 -26.85 -17.17 6.39
C PRO A 355 -27.13 -17.71 7.80
N GLU A 356 -26.21 -17.47 8.75
CA GLU A 356 -26.35 -17.91 10.14
C GLU A 356 -27.40 -17.12 10.93
N CYS A 357 -27.83 -15.97 10.41
CA CYS A 357 -28.89 -15.16 11.02
C CYS A 357 -30.30 -15.66 10.65
N TYR A 358 -30.41 -16.74 9.87
CA TYR A 358 -31.69 -17.18 9.31
C TYR A 358 -31.82 -18.72 9.23
N GLY A 359 -32.64 -19.34 10.10
CA GLY A 359 -32.90 -20.79 10.10
C GLY A 359 -33.87 -21.29 11.19
N ASN A 360 -34.40 -22.52 11.06
CA ASN A 360 -35.49 -23.09 11.89
C ASN A 360 -35.17 -23.31 13.40
N THR A 361 -33.95 -23.06 13.87
CA THR A 361 -33.57 -23.16 15.30
C THR A 361 -33.20 -21.77 15.83
N PHE A 362 -34.24 -20.96 16.00
CA PHE A 362 -34.16 -19.50 16.20
C PHE A 362 -33.63 -19.06 17.59
N ASP A 363 -33.43 -19.96 18.56
CA ASP A 363 -33.28 -19.53 19.96
C ASP A 363 -31.86 -19.42 20.53
N HIS A 364 -30.80 -20.02 19.95
CA HIS A 364 -29.51 -20.10 20.67
C HIS A 364 -28.23 -20.10 19.81
N GLN A 365 -28.22 -19.48 18.63
CA GLN A 365 -27.01 -19.41 17.81
C GLN A 365 -26.15 -18.18 18.17
N ALA A 366 -24.84 -18.38 18.31
CA ALA A 366 -23.90 -17.29 18.56
C ALA A 366 -23.70 -16.47 17.29
N VAL A 367 -24.50 -15.41 17.13
CA VAL A 367 -24.34 -14.41 16.08
C VAL A 367 -23.39 -13.31 16.58
N GLY A 368 -22.42 -12.91 15.76
CA GLY A 368 -21.39 -11.95 16.13
C GLY A 368 -20.88 -11.13 14.95
N ARG A 369 -19.70 -10.54 15.11
CA ARG A 369 -19.02 -9.64 14.16
C ARG A 369 -18.98 -10.13 12.70
N SER A 370 -18.97 -11.44 12.46
CA SER A 370 -18.96 -12.07 11.13
C SER A 370 -20.19 -11.74 10.28
N MET A 371 -21.33 -11.37 10.89
CA MET A 371 -22.52 -10.97 10.14
C MET A 371 -22.32 -9.61 9.46
N ASP A 372 -21.63 -8.69 10.13
CA ASP A 372 -21.29 -7.39 9.57
C ASP A 372 -20.31 -7.54 8.40
N ILE A 373 -19.38 -8.50 8.51
CA ILE A 373 -18.44 -8.84 7.42
C ILE A 373 -19.20 -9.35 6.20
N TRP A 374 -20.19 -10.23 6.38
CA TRP A 374 -21.05 -10.67 5.27
C TRP A 374 -21.80 -9.50 4.63
N ALA A 375 -22.47 -8.69 5.44
CA ALA A 375 -23.25 -7.55 4.96
C ALA A 375 -22.37 -6.52 4.22
N PHE A 376 -21.17 -6.26 4.73
CA PHE A 376 -20.19 -5.41 4.06
C PHE A 376 -19.71 -6.03 2.74
N GLY A 377 -19.53 -7.36 2.67
CA GLY A 377 -19.21 -8.06 1.43
C GLY A 377 -20.29 -7.90 0.36
N CYS A 378 -21.57 -7.92 0.74
CA CYS A 378 -22.67 -7.60 -0.17
C CYS A 378 -22.59 -6.15 -0.68
N VAL A 379 -22.30 -5.18 0.20
CA VAL A 379 -22.11 -3.76 -0.17
C VAL A 379 -20.95 -3.62 -1.17
N LEU A 380 -19.82 -4.29 -0.94
CA LEU A 380 -18.67 -4.23 -1.86
C LEU A 380 -19.02 -4.73 -3.27
N ILE A 381 -19.80 -5.82 -3.39
CA ILE A 381 -20.26 -6.30 -4.71
C ILE A 381 -21.17 -5.29 -5.39
N GLU A 382 -22.10 -4.68 -4.67
CA GLU A 382 -23.02 -3.69 -5.26
C GLU A 382 -22.28 -2.42 -5.69
N VAL A 383 -21.34 -1.93 -4.89
CA VAL A 383 -20.47 -0.80 -5.26
C VAL A 383 -19.59 -1.15 -6.46
N ALA A 384 -18.95 -2.32 -6.48
CA ALA A 384 -18.16 -2.77 -7.62
C ALA A 384 -19.02 -2.88 -8.90
N THR A 385 -20.23 -3.44 -8.77
CA THR A 385 -21.19 -3.53 -9.89
C THR A 385 -21.54 -2.15 -10.44
N TYR A 386 -21.81 -1.17 -9.58
CA TYR A 386 -22.08 0.20 -10.00
C TYR A 386 -20.88 0.85 -10.71
N MET A 387 -19.68 0.68 -10.17
CA MET A 387 -18.45 1.22 -10.77
C MET A 387 -18.25 0.70 -12.20
N MET A 388 -18.61 -0.56 -12.48
CA MET A 388 -18.40 -1.19 -13.79
C MET A 388 -19.58 -1.03 -14.76
N LEU A 389 -20.82 -1.15 -14.25
CA LEU A 389 -22.04 -1.26 -15.08
C LEU A 389 -23.04 -0.12 -14.84
N GLY A 390 -22.75 0.82 -13.93
CA GLY A 390 -23.62 1.93 -13.59
C GLY A 390 -24.93 1.52 -12.89
N PRO A 391 -25.88 2.47 -12.75
CA PRO A 391 -27.12 2.26 -12.01
C PRO A 391 -28.02 1.17 -12.62
N GLU A 392 -28.09 1.08 -13.96
CA GLU A 392 -28.90 0.07 -14.64
C GLU A 392 -28.34 -1.34 -14.49
N GLY A 393 -27.01 -1.49 -14.55
CA GLY A 393 -26.37 -2.78 -14.30
C GLY A 393 -26.57 -3.27 -12.88
N LEU A 394 -26.49 -2.37 -11.89
CA LEU A 394 -26.79 -2.68 -10.49
C LEU A 394 -28.26 -3.10 -10.30
N LYS A 395 -29.20 -2.36 -10.89
CA LYS A 395 -30.62 -2.68 -10.84
C LYS A 395 -30.92 -4.04 -11.47
N ASN A 396 -30.29 -4.36 -12.60
CA ASN A 396 -30.40 -5.67 -13.23
C ASN A 396 -29.88 -6.78 -12.30
N PHE A 397 -28.69 -6.60 -11.71
CA PHE A 397 -28.14 -7.55 -10.75
C PHE A 397 -29.06 -7.78 -9.55
N GLN A 398 -29.56 -6.71 -8.92
CA GLN A 398 -30.52 -6.80 -7.80
C GLN A 398 -31.77 -7.59 -8.22
N SER A 399 -32.31 -7.33 -9.41
CA SER A 399 -33.50 -8.02 -9.93
C SER A 399 -33.24 -9.51 -10.20
N ARG A 400 -32.08 -9.86 -10.77
CA ARG A 400 -31.68 -11.26 -11.03
C ARG A 400 -31.58 -12.08 -9.74
N ARG A 401 -31.20 -11.46 -8.61
CA ARG A 401 -31.08 -12.14 -7.32
C ARG A 401 -32.43 -12.45 -6.67
N ILE A 402 -33.52 -11.82 -7.11
CA ILE A 402 -34.85 -12.08 -6.54
C ILE A 402 -35.32 -13.46 -6.98
N SER A 403 -35.40 -14.38 -6.01
CA SER A 403 -35.86 -15.75 -6.25
C SER A 403 -36.95 -16.14 -5.26
N LEU A 404 -37.79 -17.11 -5.65
CA LEU A 404 -38.80 -17.68 -4.79
C LEU A 404 -38.12 -18.43 -3.64
N TRP A 405 -38.50 -18.11 -2.40
CA TRP A 405 -37.92 -18.71 -1.21
C TRP A 405 -38.83 -19.78 -0.61
N LEU A 406 -40.07 -19.41 -0.28
CA LEU A 406 -41.17 -20.29 0.11
C LEU A 406 -42.44 -19.70 -0.46
N GLN A 407 -43.30 -20.47 -1.15
CA GLN A 407 -44.55 -19.91 -1.66
C GLN A 407 -45.37 -19.25 -0.52
N PRO A 408 -45.78 -17.97 -0.63
CA PRO A 408 -45.67 -17.02 -1.76
C PRO A 408 -44.55 -15.96 -1.64
N ILE A 409 -43.61 -16.12 -0.72
CA ILE A 409 -42.52 -15.21 -0.36
C ILE A 409 -41.30 -15.36 -1.30
N SER A 410 -40.90 -14.28 -1.95
CA SER A 410 -39.60 -14.12 -2.61
C SER A 410 -38.63 -13.30 -1.76
N ASN A 411 -37.32 -13.45 -1.98
CA ASN A 411 -36.30 -12.60 -1.36
C ASN A 411 -35.16 -12.28 -2.33
N GLY A 412 -34.45 -11.20 -2.05
CA GLY A 412 -33.23 -10.81 -2.75
C GLY A 412 -31.96 -11.23 -1.99
N PHE A 413 -31.95 -12.28 -1.17
CA PHE A 413 -30.73 -12.64 -0.43
C PHE A 413 -29.60 -13.06 -1.38
N PHE A 414 -28.35 -12.94 -0.91
CA PHE A 414 -27.16 -13.40 -1.65
C PHE A 414 -26.97 -14.93 -1.60
N PHE A 415 -27.73 -15.62 -0.76
CA PHE A 415 -27.63 -17.07 -0.55
C PHE A 415 -29.00 -17.76 -0.66
N GLN A 416 -28.98 -19.06 -0.96
CA GLN A 416 -30.14 -19.94 -0.96
C GLN A 416 -29.69 -21.38 -0.68
N ASN A 417 -30.47 -22.12 0.11
CA ASN A 417 -30.22 -23.55 0.40
C ASN A 417 -28.80 -23.89 0.90
N GLY A 418 -28.22 -23.02 1.73
CA GLY A 418 -26.89 -23.25 2.32
C GLY A 418 -25.70 -22.96 1.39
N ALA A 419 -25.93 -22.33 0.24
CA ALA A 419 -24.89 -21.88 -0.68
C ALA A 419 -25.15 -20.45 -1.17
N LEU A 420 -24.13 -19.79 -1.71
CA LEU A 420 -24.32 -18.55 -2.49
C LEU A 420 -25.18 -18.84 -3.72
N LYS A 421 -26.07 -17.91 -4.06
CA LYS A 421 -26.92 -18.02 -5.26
C LYS A 421 -26.05 -18.08 -6.52
N SER A 422 -26.45 -18.91 -7.50
CA SER A 422 -25.76 -19.00 -8.79
C SER A 422 -25.69 -17.65 -9.48
N GLU A 423 -26.74 -16.85 -9.38
CA GLU A 423 -26.84 -15.51 -9.96
C GLU A 423 -25.78 -14.54 -9.39
N VAL A 424 -25.37 -14.74 -8.12
CA VAL A 424 -24.28 -13.97 -7.51
C VAL A 424 -22.93 -14.42 -8.08
N LEU A 425 -22.69 -15.73 -8.16
CA LEU A 425 -21.43 -16.28 -8.66
C LEU A 425 -21.22 -15.98 -10.15
N ASP A 426 -22.29 -16.10 -10.94
CA ASP A 426 -22.31 -15.80 -12.37
C ASP A 426 -22.04 -14.31 -12.60
N HIS A 427 -22.69 -13.43 -11.84
CA HIS A 427 -22.45 -11.99 -11.93
C HIS A 427 -21.01 -11.61 -11.57
N ILE A 428 -20.43 -12.16 -10.50
CA ILE A 428 -19.02 -11.91 -10.18
C ILE A 428 -18.10 -12.42 -11.30
N SER A 429 -18.42 -13.57 -11.88
CA SER A 429 -17.67 -14.15 -13.00
C SER A 429 -17.78 -13.31 -14.27
N GLU A 430 -18.95 -12.71 -14.54
CA GLU A 430 -19.17 -11.73 -15.61
C GLU A 430 -18.29 -10.50 -15.38
N LEU A 431 -18.35 -9.89 -14.18
CA LEU A 431 -17.55 -8.71 -13.82
C LEU A 431 -16.04 -8.97 -13.96
N ARG A 432 -15.55 -10.15 -13.55
CA ARG A 432 -14.14 -10.53 -13.70
C ARG A 432 -13.70 -10.59 -15.15
N LYS A 433 -14.56 -11.06 -16.06
CA LYS A 433 -14.25 -11.13 -17.50
C LYS A 433 -14.28 -9.77 -18.19
N SER A 434 -14.94 -8.77 -17.58
CA SER A 434 -15.12 -7.44 -18.15
C SER A 434 -13.93 -6.49 -17.95
N THR A 435 -12.94 -6.86 -17.14
CA THR A 435 -11.82 -5.95 -16.82
C THR A 435 -10.51 -6.70 -16.57
N ASN A 436 -9.40 -6.01 -16.82
CA ASN A 436 -8.04 -6.42 -16.43
C ASN A 436 -7.49 -5.55 -15.28
N ASP A 437 -8.33 -4.74 -14.61
CA ASP A 437 -7.91 -3.95 -13.45
C ASP A 437 -7.70 -4.86 -12.24
N HIS A 438 -6.44 -5.17 -11.92
CA HIS A 438 -6.08 -6.05 -10.80
C HIS A 438 -6.61 -5.54 -9.45
N ALA A 439 -6.75 -4.22 -9.24
CA ALA A 439 -7.32 -3.71 -7.99
C ALA A 439 -8.82 -4.05 -7.89
N TYR A 440 -9.53 -3.96 -9.01
CA TYR A 440 -10.94 -4.35 -9.09
C TYR A 440 -11.11 -5.87 -8.92
N LEU A 441 -10.24 -6.68 -9.52
CA LEU A 441 -10.25 -8.14 -9.35
C LEU A 441 -10.02 -8.54 -7.89
N LYS A 442 -9.01 -7.96 -7.22
CA LYS A 442 -8.75 -8.17 -5.79
C LYS A 442 -9.92 -7.73 -4.90
N LEU A 443 -10.64 -6.67 -5.28
CA LEU A 443 -11.85 -6.23 -4.57
C LEU A 443 -12.96 -7.30 -4.65
N LEU A 444 -13.14 -7.93 -5.82
CA LEU A 444 -14.07 -9.05 -5.99
C LEU A 444 -13.63 -10.29 -5.20
N ASP A 445 -12.33 -10.61 -5.19
CA ASP A 445 -11.76 -11.71 -4.40
C ASP A 445 -12.02 -11.53 -2.90
N LEU A 446 -11.74 -10.34 -2.37
CA LEU A 446 -12.02 -10.01 -0.98
C LEU A 446 -13.51 -10.13 -0.67
N SER A 447 -14.37 -9.60 -1.55
CA SER A 447 -15.82 -9.67 -1.38
C SER A 447 -16.31 -11.12 -1.33
N GLN A 448 -15.78 -12.00 -2.18
CA GLN A 448 -16.09 -13.44 -2.14
C GLN A 448 -15.61 -14.11 -0.86
N ASN A 449 -14.43 -13.74 -0.33
CA ASN A 449 -13.94 -14.26 0.95
C ASN A 449 -14.79 -13.79 2.15
N MET A 450 -15.40 -12.60 2.07
CA MET A 450 -16.33 -12.11 3.08
C MET A 450 -17.69 -12.83 3.03
N LEU A 451 -18.05 -13.39 1.87
CA LEU A 451 -19.30 -14.13 1.64
C LEU A 451 -19.18 -15.65 1.81
N ARG A 452 -18.23 -16.13 2.63
CA ARG A 452 -18.14 -17.55 2.99
C ARG A 452 -19.37 -17.96 3.81
N MET A 453 -19.97 -19.10 3.47
CA MET A 453 -21.18 -19.58 4.15
C MET A 453 -20.92 -19.86 5.63
N LYS A 454 -19.77 -20.45 5.96
CA LYS A 454 -19.36 -20.68 7.35
C LYS A 454 -18.76 -19.40 7.93
N PHE A 455 -19.37 -18.88 8.99
CA PHE A 455 -18.98 -17.61 9.60
C PHE A 455 -17.53 -17.58 10.13
N THR A 456 -16.96 -18.74 10.52
CA THR A 456 -15.56 -18.84 11.00
C THR A 456 -14.53 -18.78 9.89
N GLU A 457 -14.93 -18.94 8.63
CA GLU A 457 -14.05 -18.86 7.46
C GLU A 457 -13.99 -17.45 6.86
N ARG A 458 -14.79 -16.52 7.38
CA ARG A 458 -14.78 -15.13 6.95
C ARG A 458 -13.61 -14.39 7.62
N PRO A 459 -12.96 -13.44 6.92
CA PRO A 459 -11.93 -12.60 7.50
C PRO A 459 -12.49 -11.69 8.61
N GLY A 460 -11.64 -11.26 9.54
CA GLY A 460 -12.00 -10.27 10.55
C GLY A 460 -12.04 -8.84 9.97
N ALA A 461 -12.72 -7.89 10.61
CA ALA A 461 -12.79 -6.50 10.11
C ALA A 461 -11.41 -5.85 9.94
N ARG A 462 -10.47 -6.15 10.84
CA ARG A 462 -9.09 -5.69 10.75
C ARG A 462 -8.37 -6.21 9.51
N GLU A 463 -8.50 -7.50 9.22
CA GLU A 463 -7.93 -8.11 8.01
C GLU A 463 -8.57 -7.50 6.75
N VAL A 464 -9.90 -7.34 6.72
CA VAL A 464 -10.62 -6.69 5.62
C VAL A 464 -10.12 -5.26 5.39
N TRP A 465 -9.95 -4.48 6.46
CA TRP A 465 -9.41 -3.12 6.38
C TRP A 465 -7.99 -3.10 5.79
N HIS A 466 -7.10 -3.96 6.30
CA HIS A 466 -5.74 -4.08 5.78
C HIS A 466 -5.72 -4.43 4.29
N VAL A 467 -6.50 -5.44 3.87
CA VAL A 467 -6.59 -5.85 2.46
C VAL A 467 -7.11 -4.71 1.60
N LEU A 468 -8.15 -3.98 2.04
CA LEU A 468 -8.67 -2.82 1.28
C LEU A 468 -7.65 -1.69 1.14
N ARG A 469 -6.79 -1.46 2.13
CA ARG A 469 -5.70 -0.47 2.02
C ARG A 469 -4.68 -0.87 0.95
N CYS A 470 -4.34 -2.15 0.86
CA CYS A 470 -3.48 -2.67 -0.20
C CYS A 470 -4.15 -2.59 -1.59
N ILE A 471 -5.43 -2.92 -1.69
CA ILE A 471 -6.20 -2.79 -2.94
C ILE A 471 -6.26 -1.32 -3.37
N CYS A 472 -6.50 -0.39 -2.44
CA CYS A 472 -6.51 1.04 -2.70
C CYS A 472 -5.15 1.52 -3.23
N MET A 473 -4.05 1.08 -2.62
CA MET A 473 -2.70 1.39 -3.08
C MET A 473 -2.43 0.85 -4.49
N ALA A 474 -2.89 -0.37 -4.81
CA ALA A 474 -2.81 -0.92 -6.17
C ALA A 474 -3.61 -0.10 -7.18
N LYS A 475 -4.80 0.41 -6.82
CA LYS A 475 -5.59 1.31 -7.68
C LYS A 475 -4.90 2.67 -7.86
N LEU A 476 -4.32 3.23 -6.81
CA LEU A 476 -3.57 4.49 -6.91
C LEU A 476 -2.36 4.34 -7.84
N TYR A 477 -1.66 3.20 -7.76
CA TYR A 477 -0.59 2.87 -8.68
C TYR A 477 -1.08 2.75 -10.13
N SER A 478 -2.17 2.03 -10.41
CA SER A 478 -2.67 1.88 -11.79
C SER A 478 -3.10 3.22 -12.39
N GLN A 479 -3.69 4.11 -11.59
CA GLN A 479 -4.02 5.48 -11.99
C GLN A 479 -2.78 6.35 -12.25
N LEU A 480 -1.73 6.18 -11.45
CA LEU A 480 -0.44 6.84 -11.69
C LEU A 480 0.20 6.33 -13.00
N GLN A 481 0.21 5.02 -13.21
CA GLN A 481 0.77 4.40 -14.40
C GLN A 481 0.05 4.90 -15.66
N SER A 482 -1.28 4.92 -15.66
CA SER A 482 -2.07 5.49 -16.75
C SER A 482 -1.74 6.96 -16.99
N ALA A 483 -1.61 7.78 -15.95
CA ALA A 483 -1.25 9.19 -16.10
C ALA A 483 0.16 9.41 -16.68
N LEU A 484 1.12 8.55 -16.33
CA LEU A 484 2.48 8.56 -16.89
C LEU A 484 2.47 8.12 -18.36
N ASP A 485 1.73 7.05 -18.68
CA ASP A 485 1.59 6.53 -20.05
C ASP A 485 0.90 7.55 -20.96
N ASP A 486 -0.15 8.26 -20.48
CA ASP A 486 -0.82 9.34 -21.22
C ASP A 486 0.15 10.49 -21.53
N TYR A 487 0.96 10.90 -20.54
CA TYR A 487 1.97 11.94 -20.73
C TYR A 487 3.03 11.50 -21.74
N ASP A 488 3.51 10.26 -21.63
CA ASP A 488 4.52 9.68 -22.51
C ASP A 488 4.05 9.62 -23.97
N GLN A 489 2.83 9.14 -24.21
CA GLN A 489 2.21 9.11 -25.54
C GLN A 489 2.04 10.52 -26.13
N SER A 490 1.76 11.52 -25.29
CA SER A 490 1.63 12.91 -25.75
C SER A 490 2.94 13.50 -26.29
N LEU A 491 4.09 13.00 -25.82
CA LEU A 491 5.42 13.40 -26.30
C LEU A 491 5.80 12.68 -27.61
N GLU A 492 5.32 11.46 -27.83
CA GLU A 492 5.57 10.70 -29.06
C GLU A 492 4.90 11.30 -30.29
N ALA A 493 3.70 11.87 -30.11
CA ALA A 493 2.94 12.45 -31.20
C ALA A 493 3.60 13.69 -31.86
N LYS A 494 4.77 14.17 -31.39
CA LYS A 494 5.43 15.43 -31.85
C LYS A 494 6.94 15.29 -32.17
N PRO A 495 7.35 14.41 -33.10
CA PRO A 495 8.74 13.93 -33.22
C PRO A 495 9.81 14.98 -33.59
N ALA A 496 9.46 16.10 -34.23
CA ALA A 496 10.45 17.04 -34.77
C ALA A 496 11.19 17.88 -33.69
N ALA A 497 10.73 17.87 -32.42
CA ALA A 497 11.32 18.64 -31.32
C ALA A 497 11.13 17.99 -29.93
N SER A 498 10.88 16.68 -29.84
CA SER A 498 10.62 16.02 -28.56
C SER A 498 11.89 15.92 -27.71
N PRO A 499 11.82 16.23 -26.40
CA PRO A 499 12.94 16.05 -25.49
C PRO A 499 13.32 14.57 -25.35
N SER A 500 14.54 14.32 -24.83
CA SER A 500 14.93 12.96 -24.44
C SER A 500 13.99 12.45 -23.34
N ARG A 501 13.46 11.24 -23.50
CA ARG A 501 12.52 10.59 -22.57
C ARG A 501 13.19 9.49 -21.72
N VAL A 502 14.51 9.42 -21.76
CA VAL A 502 15.26 8.28 -21.21
C VAL A 502 15.15 8.25 -19.68
N THR A 503 15.27 9.39 -19.00
CA THR A 503 15.13 9.45 -17.53
C THR A 503 13.70 9.15 -17.13
N GLN A 504 12.70 9.69 -17.84
CA GLN A 504 11.31 9.35 -17.60
C GLN A 504 11.07 7.84 -17.69
N TRP A 505 11.52 7.20 -18.78
CA TRP A 505 11.36 5.77 -18.96
C TRP A 505 12.02 4.96 -17.83
N PHE A 506 13.21 5.35 -17.38
CA PHE A 506 13.87 4.74 -16.23
C PHE A 506 13.01 4.78 -14.97
N GLU A 507 12.49 5.95 -14.64
CA GLU A 507 11.66 6.12 -13.44
C GLU A 507 10.32 5.39 -13.58
N MET A 508 9.74 5.31 -14.78
CA MET A 508 8.54 4.50 -15.04
C MET A 508 8.80 3.01 -14.78
N GLU A 509 9.88 2.44 -15.33
CA GLU A 509 10.25 1.04 -15.06
C GLU A 509 10.59 0.80 -13.59
N ARG A 510 11.17 1.80 -12.91
CA ARG A 510 11.49 1.73 -11.49
C ARG A 510 10.24 1.68 -10.63
N VAL A 511 9.23 2.49 -10.96
CA VAL A 511 7.90 2.48 -10.32
C VAL A 511 7.18 1.17 -10.59
N ARG A 512 7.31 0.59 -11.79
CA ARG A 512 6.78 -0.75 -12.11
C ARG A 512 7.43 -1.82 -11.23
N ALA A 513 8.76 -1.82 -11.12
CA ALA A 513 9.47 -2.75 -10.25
C ALA A 513 9.10 -2.60 -8.75
N TRP A 514 8.83 -1.38 -8.29
CA TRP A 514 8.32 -1.14 -6.94
C TRP A 514 6.95 -1.80 -6.73
N ALA A 515 6.03 -1.68 -7.68
CA ALA A 515 4.71 -2.29 -7.61
C ALA A 515 4.73 -3.83 -7.72
N ASP A 516 5.64 -4.37 -8.54
CA ASP A 516 5.84 -5.81 -8.71
C ASP A 516 6.27 -6.48 -7.40
N VAL A 517 7.19 -5.85 -6.66
CA VAL A 517 7.63 -6.35 -5.34
C VAL A 517 6.51 -6.36 -4.30
N LEU A 518 5.52 -5.48 -4.45
CA LEU A 518 4.34 -5.43 -3.59
C LEU A 518 3.17 -6.29 -4.10
N GLY A 519 3.34 -6.99 -5.23
CA GLY A 519 2.33 -7.93 -5.76
C GLY A 519 1.11 -7.25 -6.38
N PHE A 520 1.21 -5.99 -6.79
CA PHE A 520 0.05 -5.25 -7.33
C PHE A 520 -0.42 -5.76 -8.69
N GLN A 521 0.47 -6.37 -9.47
CA GLN A 521 0.17 -6.97 -10.79
C GLN A 521 -0.16 -8.47 -10.73
N GLN A 522 -0.20 -9.06 -9.53
CA GLN A 522 -0.60 -10.47 -9.36
C GLN A 522 -2.10 -10.54 -9.09
N ASP A 523 -2.79 -11.56 -9.61
CA ASP A 523 -4.24 -11.70 -9.39
C ASP A 523 -4.58 -12.09 -7.94
N GLU A 524 -3.69 -12.83 -7.27
CA GLU A 524 -3.92 -13.26 -5.89
C GLU A 524 -3.79 -12.11 -4.89
N ILE A 525 -4.61 -12.14 -3.83
CA ILE A 525 -4.43 -11.24 -2.68
C ILE A 525 -3.17 -11.70 -1.94
N THR A 526 -2.08 -10.94 -2.09
CA THR A 526 -0.86 -11.13 -1.30
C THR A 526 -1.23 -11.09 0.18
N ALA A 527 -0.71 -12.02 1.00
CA ALA A 527 -1.02 -12.10 2.43
C ALA A 527 -0.80 -10.73 3.10
N CYS A 528 -1.90 -10.04 3.40
CA CYS A 528 -1.87 -8.60 3.66
C CYS A 528 -1.28 -8.24 5.03
N GLU A 529 -1.31 -9.21 5.96
CA GLU A 529 -0.68 -9.08 7.27
C GLU A 529 0.85 -8.91 7.17
N ASP A 530 1.50 -9.43 6.13
CA ASP A 530 2.93 -9.23 5.92
C ASP A 530 3.24 -7.82 5.40
N LEU A 531 2.39 -7.25 4.54
CA LEU A 531 2.70 -5.98 3.89
C LEU A 531 2.59 -4.78 4.84
N GLU A 532 1.53 -4.70 5.65
CA GLU A 532 1.37 -3.60 6.61
C GLU A 532 2.41 -3.59 7.73
N ASN A 533 2.88 -4.77 8.14
CA ASN A 533 3.97 -4.86 9.10
C ASN A 533 5.33 -4.52 8.46
N THR A 534 5.40 -4.47 7.13
CA THR A 534 6.63 -4.26 6.36
C THR A 534 6.76 -2.83 5.83
N ILE A 535 5.67 -2.17 5.44
CA ILE A 535 5.69 -0.82 4.85
C ILE A 535 4.67 0.11 5.51
N ASP A 536 4.97 1.41 5.51
CA ASP A 536 4.00 2.45 5.87
C ASP A 536 3.03 2.68 4.69
N VAL A 537 1.86 2.03 4.75
CA VAL A 537 0.86 2.08 3.68
C VAL A 537 0.27 3.49 3.52
N ASP A 538 0.08 4.25 4.60
CA ASP A 538 -0.47 5.61 4.51
C ASP A 538 0.51 6.55 3.81
N ALA A 539 1.79 6.47 4.16
CA ALA A 539 2.85 7.22 3.49
C ALA A 539 2.94 6.84 2.00
N CYS A 540 2.86 5.54 1.68
CA CYS A 540 2.86 5.07 0.28
C CYS A 540 1.64 5.60 -0.50
N GLN A 541 0.43 5.49 0.06
CA GLN A 541 -0.79 6.01 -0.58
C GLN A 541 -0.74 7.54 -0.75
N ALA A 542 -0.21 8.27 0.23
CA ALA A 542 -0.01 9.72 0.13
C ALA A 542 0.97 10.07 -1.00
N GLN A 543 2.13 9.39 -1.04
CA GLN A 543 3.16 9.62 -2.05
C GLN A 543 2.67 9.31 -3.47
N LEU A 544 1.90 8.21 -3.66
CA LEU A 544 1.30 7.88 -4.95
C LEU A 544 0.29 8.93 -5.42
N ARG A 545 -0.55 9.44 -4.49
CA ARG A 545 -1.50 10.52 -4.80
C ARG A 545 -0.80 11.81 -5.19
N GLU A 546 0.21 12.21 -4.43
CA GLU A 546 1.01 13.39 -4.73
C GLU A 546 1.68 13.28 -6.10
N LEU A 547 2.34 12.14 -6.36
CA LEU A 547 3.01 11.89 -7.63
C LEU A 547 2.04 11.91 -8.82
N LYS A 548 0.86 11.27 -8.70
CA LYS A 548 -0.18 11.31 -9.74
C LYS A 548 -0.68 12.74 -9.98
N CYS A 549 -0.95 13.49 -8.92
CA CYS A 549 -1.37 14.89 -9.01
C CYS A 549 -0.30 15.73 -9.72
N PHE A 550 0.98 15.55 -9.36
CA PHE A 550 2.12 16.18 -10.01
C PHE A 550 2.16 15.87 -11.51
N VAL A 551 2.07 14.59 -11.91
CA VAL A 551 2.07 14.17 -13.32
C VAL A 551 0.90 14.79 -14.09
N ARG A 552 -0.32 14.73 -13.57
CA ARG A 552 -1.51 15.32 -14.20
C ARG A 552 -1.40 16.85 -14.33
N GLN A 553 -0.91 17.53 -13.31
CA GLN A 553 -0.69 18.98 -13.36
C GLN A 553 0.39 19.35 -14.38
N HIS A 554 1.48 18.59 -14.43
CA HIS A 554 2.55 18.80 -15.40
C HIS A 554 2.03 18.59 -16.84
N TYR A 555 1.29 17.51 -17.08
CA TYR A 555 0.69 17.23 -18.39
C TYR A 555 -0.20 18.40 -18.86
N LYS A 556 -1.07 18.92 -17.99
CA LYS A 556 -1.92 20.09 -18.29
C LYS A 556 -1.09 21.35 -18.63
N ARG A 557 -0.03 21.64 -17.87
CA ARG A 557 0.87 22.79 -18.11
C ARG A 557 1.60 22.67 -19.45
N THR A 558 2.05 21.46 -19.78
CA THR A 558 2.73 21.17 -21.04
C THR A 558 1.78 21.31 -22.23
N ALA A 559 0.54 20.82 -22.11
CA ALA A 559 -0.49 21.01 -23.14
C ALA A 559 -0.82 22.49 -23.41
N GLN A 560 -0.88 23.32 -22.37
CA GLN A 560 -1.12 24.77 -22.48
C GLN A 560 0.06 25.52 -23.14
N SER A 561 1.30 25.17 -22.78
CA SER A 561 2.51 25.83 -23.28
C SER A 561 2.75 25.59 -24.77
N LEU A 562 2.26 24.46 -25.31
CA LEU A 562 2.40 24.08 -26.72
C LEU A 562 1.47 24.85 -27.68
N GLN A 563 0.64 25.77 -27.19
CA GLN A 563 -0.22 26.63 -28.02
C GLN A 563 0.48 27.93 -28.48
N GLY A 564 1.73 28.19 -28.06
CA GLY A 564 2.51 29.39 -28.41
C GLY A 564 3.57 29.20 -29.52
N LYS A 565 4.05 30.32 -30.12
CA LYS A 565 5.00 30.33 -31.26
C LYS A 565 6.42 29.83 -30.94
N ASP A 566 6.80 29.67 -29.66
CA ASP A 566 8.16 29.30 -29.21
C ASP A 566 8.18 27.95 -28.43
N GLY A 567 7.17 27.10 -28.68
CA GLY A 567 6.82 25.96 -27.82
C GLY A 567 7.87 24.84 -27.71
N SER A 568 8.80 24.72 -28.65
CA SER A 568 9.79 23.62 -28.67
C SER A 568 10.86 23.76 -27.58
N GLN A 569 11.47 24.95 -27.42
CA GLN A 569 12.50 25.17 -26.41
C GLN A 569 11.92 25.15 -24.98
N GLN A 570 10.70 25.66 -24.84
CA GLN A 570 9.97 25.65 -23.59
C GLN A 570 9.56 24.22 -23.18
N LEU A 571 9.15 23.38 -24.14
CA LEU A 571 8.85 21.95 -23.91
C LEU A 571 10.07 21.21 -23.34
N VAL A 572 11.25 21.39 -23.94
CA VAL A 572 12.49 20.73 -23.49
C VAL A 572 12.82 21.13 -22.04
N THR A 573 12.69 22.43 -21.72
CA THR A 573 12.97 22.93 -20.37
C THR A 573 11.97 22.40 -19.34
N LEU A 574 10.67 22.42 -19.67
CA LEU A 574 9.61 21.89 -18.80
C LEU A 574 9.78 20.39 -18.56
N HIS A 575 10.13 19.63 -19.60
CA HIS A 575 10.35 18.19 -19.49
C HIS A 575 11.56 17.86 -18.61
N ALA A 576 12.67 18.58 -18.74
CA ALA A 576 13.83 18.39 -17.85
C ALA A 576 13.47 18.61 -16.37
N GLN A 577 12.68 19.65 -16.07
CA GLN A 577 12.18 19.90 -14.70
C GLN A 577 11.23 18.79 -14.22
N PHE A 578 10.45 18.22 -15.13
CA PHE A 578 9.60 17.07 -14.85
C PHE A 578 10.42 15.83 -14.51
N GLU A 579 11.43 15.48 -15.31
CA GLU A 579 12.29 14.31 -15.06
C GLU A 579 13.02 14.40 -13.71
N GLU A 580 13.53 15.57 -13.35
CA GLU A 580 14.19 15.80 -12.05
C GLU A 580 13.19 15.59 -10.89
N SER A 581 11.99 16.14 -11.04
CA SER A 581 10.95 16.03 -10.01
C SER A 581 10.35 14.63 -9.93
N LEU A 582 10.14 13.96 -11.06
CA LEU A 582 9.73 12.56 -11.13
C LEU A 582 10.73 11.69 -10.37
N SER A 583 12.02 11.82 -10.67
CA SER A 583 13.11 11.09 -9.99
C SER A 583 13.10 11.32 -8.47
N ARG A 584 12.81 12.55 -8.03
CA ARG A 584 12.70 12.88 -6.59
C ARG A 584 11.53 12.15 -5.93
N HIS A 585 10.35 12.14 -6.55
CA HIS A 585 9.17 11.47 -6.02
C HIS A 585 9.33 9.95 -6.02
N VAL A 586 9.89 9.36 -7.08
CA VAL A 586 10.16 7.92 -7.16
C VAL A 586 11.19 7.49 -6.11
N ARG A 587 12.22 8.32 -5.87
CA ARG A 587 13.17 8.07 -4.77
C ARG A 587 12.48 8.10 -3.40
N SER A 588 11.58 9.04 -3.15
CA SER A 588 10.80 9.08 -1.90
C SER A 588 9.93 7.82 -1.75
N LEU A 589 9.28 7.38 -2.83
CA LEU A 589 8.50 6.13 -2.83
C LEU A 589 9.36 4.90 -2.52
N TYR A 590 10.56 4.81 -3.10
CA TYR A 590 11.51 3.70 -2.82
C TYR A 590 11.99 3.69 -1.38
N LYS A 591 12.22 4.86 -0.77
CA LYS A 591 12.66 4.97 0.62
C LYS A 591 11.65 4.43 1.63
N LEU A 592 10.36 4.35 1.25
CA LEU A 592 9.31 3.77 2.07
C LEU A 592 9.36 2.22 2.10
N LEU A 593 10.09 1.59 1.18
CA LEU A 593 10.37 0.16 1.24
C LEU A 593 11.50 -0.13 2.24
N PRO A 594 11.44 -1.23 3.00
CA PRO A 594 12.59 -1.77 3.70
C PRO A 594 13.73 -2.11 2.74
N MET A 595 14.97 -2.04 3.21
CA MET A 595 16.18 -2.30 2.42
C MET A 595 16.12 -3.62 1.63
N ARG A 596 15.53 -4.67 2.21
CA ARG A 596 15.29 -5.94 1.53
C ARG A 596 14.45 -5.78 0.26
N LEU A 597 13.27 -5.16 0.39
CA LEU A 597 12.36 -4.94 -0.71
C LEU A 597 12.92 -3.95 -1.74
N GLN A 598 13.72 -2.96 -1.30
CA GLN A 598 14.44 -2.07 -2.22
C GLN A 598 15.38 -2.88 -3.12
N LYS A 599 16.20 -3.79 -2.56
CA LYS A 599 17.10 -4.64 -3.35
C LYS A 599 16.35 -5.55 -4.32
N ARG A 600 15.21 -6.12 -3.90
CA ARG A 600 14.34 -6.88 -4.83
C ARG A 600 13.86 -6.01 -5.97
N ALA A 601 13.39 -4.80 -5.67
CA ALA A 601 12.86 -3.88 -6.66
C ALA A 601 13.98 -3.41 -7.62
N ASP A 602 15.19 -3.15 -7.12
CA ASP A 602 16.36 -2.83 -7.94
C ASP A 602 16.76 -4.00 -8.87
N ASN A 603 16.64 -5.25 -8.42
CA ASN A 603 16.85 -6.42 -9.28
C ASN A 603 15.80 -6.51 -10.40
N TRP A 604 14.51 -6.39 -10.06
CA TRP A 604 13.42 -6.34 -11.05
C TRP A 604 13.62 -5.22 -12.05
N TRP A 605 13.94 -4.02 -11.57
CA TRP A 605 14.22 -2.85 -12.39
C TRP A 605 15.39 -3.12 -13.34
N THR A 606 16.52 -3.62 -12.82
CA THR A 606 17.70 -3.97 -13.62
C THR A 606 17.37 -4.96 -14.73
N GLN A 607 16.59 -6.00 -14.43
CA GLN A 607 16.21 -6.99 -15.44
C GLN A 607 15.37 -6.39 -16.57
N ARG A 608 14.33 -5.61 -16.23
CA ARG A 608 13.43 -4.98 -17.19
C ARG A 608 14.19 -4.06 -18.14
N LEU A 609 15.11 -3.28 -17.61
CA LEU A 609 15.91 -2.34 -18.40
C LEU A 609 16.94 -3.02 -19.31
N LEU A 610 17.37 -4.22 -18.95
CA LEU A 610 18.29 -5.01 -19.73
C LEU A 610 17.59 -5.77 -20.88
N GLN A 611 16.26 -5.70 -21.05
CA GLN A 611 15.56 -6.40 -22.14
C GLN A 611 15.81 -5.78 -23.53
N ASP A 612 15.83 -6.61 -24.59
CA ASP A 612 16.33 -6.33 -25.97
C ASP A 612 15.91 -4.99 -26.59
N ARG A 613 14.71 -4.48 -26.30
CA ARG A 613 14.22 -3.24 -26.96
C ARG A 613 14.84 -1.95 -26.44
N ALA A 614 15.60 -1.98 -25.34
CA ALA A 614 16.10 -0.78 -24.67
C ALA A 614 17.62 -0.68 -24.51
N THR A 615 18.36 -1.79 -24.63
CA THR A 615 19.82 -1.81 -24.39
C THR A 615 20.58 -0.91 -25.38
N GLU A 616 20.17 -0.88 -26.64
CA GLU A 616 20.83 -0.10 -27.70
C GLU A 616 20.66 1.41 -27.49
N THR A 617 19.44 1.84 -27.19
CA THR A 617 19.08 3.23 -26.86
C THR A 617 19.79 3.67 -25.57
N PHE A 618 19.81 2.81 -24.55
CA PHE A 618 20.39 3.11 -23.25
C PHE A 618 21.92 3.24 -23.30
N ALA A 619 22.63 2.26 -23.85
CA ALA A 619 24.08 2.30 -23.89
C ALA A 619 24.60 3.48 -24.73
N THR A 620 23.87 3.86 -25.77
CA THR A 620 24.18 5.03 -26.62
C THR A 620 23.91 6.36 -25.89
N HIS A 621 22.90 6.40 -25.02
CA HIS A 621 22.61 7.58 -24.20
C HIS A 621 23.61 7.72 -23.03
N ALA A 622 23.95 6.63 -22.36
CA ALA A 622 24.85 6.61 -21.21
C ALA A 622 26.32 6.87 -21.56
N THR A 623 26.76 6.53 -22.78
CA THR A 623 28.09 6.94 -23.30
C THR A 623 28.16 8.42 -23.66
N ARG A 624 27.04 9.07 -24.02
CA ARG A 624 27.00 10.51 -24.36
C ARG A 624 26.81 11.41 -23.15
N ASN A 625 26.00 10.98 -22.18
CA ASN A 625 25.77 11.71 -20.94
C ASN A 625 26.66 11.14 -19.84
N LEU A 626 27.83 11.75 -19.65
CA LEU A 626 28.73 11.47 -18.53
C LEU A 626 28.00 11.66 -17.19
N LEU A 627 27.49 10.54 -16.67
CA LEU A 627 27.13 10.22 -15.29
C LEU A 627 26.33 11.30 -14.55
N SER A 628 25.02 11.06 -14.37
CA SER A 628 24.39 11.54 -13.15
C SER A 628 25.16 10.95 -11.97
N SER A 629 25.54 11.77 -11.00
CA SER A 629 26.32 11.39 -9.81
C SER A 629 25.55 10.50 -8.81
N HIS A 630 24.50 9.83 -9.29
CA HIS A 630 23.67 8.93 -8.51
C HIS A 630 24.06 7.47 -8.78
N GLU A 631 24.61 6.84 -7.75
CA GLU A 631 25.15 5.46 -7.69
C GLU A 631 24.31 4.36 -8.40
N PRO A 632 22.95 4.34 -8.37
CA PRO A 632 22.18 3.25 -9.00
C PRO A 632 22.29 3.25 -10.53
N TYR A 633 22.32 4.42 -11.16
CA TYR A 633 22.39 4.54 -12.62
C TYR A 633 23.77 4.15 -13.14
N GLU A 634 24.81 4.36 -12.34
CA GLU A 634 26.17 3.98 -12.70
C GLU A 634 26.28 2.44 -12.81
N GLN A 635 25.87 1.69 -11.79
CA GLN A 635 25.92 0.22 -11.84
C GLN A 635 25.09 -0.37 -12.98
N LEU A 636 23.89 0.17 -13.19
CA LEU A 636 23.00 -0.21 -14.26
C LEU A 636 23.61 0.07 -15.65
N THR A 637 24.24 1.24 -15.82
CA THR A 637 24.97 1.59 -17.05
C THR A 637 26.08 0.59 -17.33
N ARG A 638 26.86 0.23 -16.31
CA ARG A 638 27.92 -0.78 -16.43
C ARG A 638 27.35 -2.12 -16.86
N ARG A 639 26.23 -2.57 -16.30
CA ARG A 639 25.54 -3.82 -16.69
C ARG A 639 25.03 -3.79 -18.12
N ALA A 640 24.44 -2.68 -18.56
CA ALA A 640 23.92 -2.59 -19.92
C ALA A 640 25.01 -2.47 -20.97
N LEU A 641 26.15 -1.85 -20.65
CA LEU A 641 27.31 -1.86 -21.53
C LEU A 641 27.79 -3.30 -21.76
N VAL A 642 27.92 -4.08 -20.68
CA VAL A 642 28.25 -5.50 -20.73
C VAL A 642 27.22 -6.25 -21.58
N LYS A 643 25.92 -6.09 -21.33
CA LYS A 643 24.86 -6.78 -22.10
C LYS A 643 24.76 -6.34 -23.57
N ARG A 644 24.98 -5.06 -23.88
CA ARG A 644 25.02 -4.57 -25.27
C ARG A 644 26.15 -5.22 -26.04
N ASN A 645 27.35 -5.26 -25.46
CA ASN A 645 28.49 -5.93 -26.09
C ASN A 645 28.09 -7.37 -26.41
N LEU A 646 27.42 -8.06 -25.48
CA LEU A 646 26.90 -9.42 -25.67
C LEU A 646 25.84 -9.59 -26.77
N GLN A 647 24.92 -8.63 -26.90
CA GLN A 647 23.90 -8.64 -27.96
C GLN A 647 24.52 -8.38 -29.34
N ALA A 648 25.39 -7.37 -29.46
CA ALA A 648 26.08 -7.05 -30.71
C ALA A 648 26.86 -8.27 -31.24
N ILE A 649 27.55 -8.97 -30.33
CA ILE A 649 28.25 -10.23 -30.56
C ILE A 649 27.33 -11.34 -31.14
N SER A 650 26.08 -11.41 -30.69
CA SER A 650 25.12 -12.44 -31.11
C SER A 650 24.48 -12.19 -32.47
N GLU A 651 24.46 -10.93 -32.91
CA GLU A 651 23.84 -10.52 -34.17
C GLU A 651 24.85 -10.45 -35.33
N THR A 652 26.14 -10.23 -35.04
CA THR A 652 27.18 -10.14 -36.07
C THR A 652 27.75 -11.50 -36.46
N SER A 653 27.53 -11.92 -37.72
CA SER A 653 28.18 -13.09 -38.33
C SER A 653 29.63 -12.84 -38.75
N ASN A 654 30.12 -11.59 -38.66
CA ASN A 654 31.49 -11.20 -38.96
C ASN A 654 32.14 -10.57 -37.72
N PRO A 655 33.36 -10.97 -37.34
CA PRO A 655 34.08 -10.33 -36.24
C PRO A 655 34.32 -8.84 -36.56
N ASP A 656 34.02 -7.98 -35.59
CA ASP A 656 34.28 -6.53 -35.65
C ASP A 656 35.77 -6.28 -35.94
N PRO A 657 36.17 -5.39 -36.88
CA PRO A 657 37.57 -5.05 -37.12
C PRO A 657 38.35 -4.62 -35.86
N ASP A 658 37.67 -4.12 -34.82
CA ASP A 658 38.31 -3.79 -33.53
C ASP A 658 38.75 -5.03 -32.72
N VAL A 659 38.31 -6.24 -33.08
CA VAL A 659 38.75 -7.51 -32.46
C VAL A 659 40.25 -7.72 -32.55
N TYR A 660 40.88 -7.25 -33.63
CA TYR A 660 42.33 -7.35 -33.80
C TYR A 660 43.10 -6.50 -32.77
N GLN A 661 42.45 -5.55 -32.08
CA GLN A 661 43.06 -4.77 -31.00
C GLN A 661 43.29 -5.61 -29.73
N LEU A 662 42.51 -6.68 -29.50
CA LEU A 662 42.65 -7.57 -28.33
C LEU A 662 43.50 -8.82 -28.62
N CYS A 663 43.99 -8.98 -29.85
CA CYS A 663 44.94 -10.03 -30.20
C CYS A 663 46.35 -9.60 -29.77
N LEU A 664 46.90 -10.29 -28.78
CA LEU A 664 48.19 -9.94 -28.17
C LEU A 664 49.33 -10.68 -28.87
N ASP A 665 50.51 -10.03 -28.88
CA ASP A 665 51.74 -10.64 -29.39
C ASP A 665 52.22 -11.78 -28.45
N PRO A 666 52.30 -13.04 -28.91
CA PRO A 666 52.77 -14.18 -28.11
C PRO A 666 54.18 -14.00 -27.56
N THR A 667 55.04 -13.24 -28.25
CA THR A 667 56.45 -13.07 -27.87
C THR A 667 56.64 -12.22 -26.62
N LYS A 668 55.59 -11.47 -26.21
CA LYS A 668 55.57 -10.63 -25.02
C LYS A 668 55.22 -11.39 -23.73
N LEU A 669 54.85 -12.67 -23.84
CA LEU A 669 54.66 -13.55 -22.69
C LEU A 669 55.99 -14.19 -22.29
N SER A 670 56.34 -14.08 -21.01
CA SER A 670 57.57 -14.64 -20.45
C SER A 670 57.29 -15.34 -19.11
N GLU A 671 58.21 -16.20 -18.67
CA GLU A 671 58.15 -16.87 -17.36
C GLU A 671 56.85 -17.63 -17.06
N ILE A 672 56.36 -18.44 -18.01
CA ILE A 672 55.17 -19.28 -17.77
C ILE A 672 55.46 -20.26 -16.63
N ARG A 673 54.68 -20.18 -15.56
CA ARG A 673 54.72 -21.01 -14.36
C ARG A 673 53.37 -21.65 -14.15
N SER A 674 53.32 -22.96 -13.98
CA SER A 674 52.08 -23.67 -13.65
C SER A 674 52.01 -23.90 -12.14
N ASN A 675 50.90 -23.51 -11.52
CA ASN A 675 50.57 -23.82 -10.13
C ASN A 675 49.37 -24.76 -10.11
N ASP A 676 49.66 -26.07 -10.10
CA ASP A 676 48.70 -27.17 -10.28
C ASP A 676 47.84 -27.04 -11.54
N SER A 677 46.69 -26.37 -11.46
CA SER A 677 45.67 -26.27 -12.50
C SER A 677 45.68 -24.95 -13.30
N HIS A 678 46.43 -23.94 -12.84
CA HIS A 678 46.45 -22.61 -13.43
C HIS A 678 47.86 -22.20 -13.88
N ASP A 679 47.94 -21.59 -15.07
CA ASP A 679 49.19 -21.06 -15.61
C ASP A 679 49.29 -19.54 -15.36
N TYR A 680 50.43 -19.09 -14.85
CA TYR A 680 50.76 -17.69 -14.59
C TYR A 680 51.95 -17.26 -15.43
N SER A 681 52.00 -15.99 -15.83
CA SER A 681 53.06 -15.45 -16.69
C SER A 681 53.27 -13.95 -16.45
N ILE A 682 54.30 -13.38 -17.06
CA ILE A 682 54.51 -11.93 -17.16
C ILE A 682 54.28 -11.50 -18.62
N TYR A 683 53.35 -10.57 -18.80
CA TYR A 683 53.10 -9.89 -20.07
C TYR A 683 53.78 -8.52 -20.09
N LEU A 684 54.56 -8.25 -21.14
CA LEU A 684 55.25 -6.96 -21.32
C LEU A 684 54.39 -5.99 -22.13
N ASP A 685 53.79 -5.00 -21.45
CA ASP A 685 53.05 -3.91 -22.10
C ASP A 685 53.95 -2.66 -22.21
N GLY A 686 54.60 -2.51 -23.36
CA GLY A 686 55.61 -1.48 -23.57
C GLY A 686 56.83 -1.69 -22.68
N THR A 687 57.00 -0.87 -21.64
CA THR A 687 58.07 -1.01 -20.63
C THR A 687 57.57 -1.59 -19.30
N THR A 688 56.27 -1.82 -19.19
CA THR A 688 55.63 -2.26 -17.94
C THR A 688 55.48 -3.79 -17.94
N ALA A 689 56.02 -4.44 -16.91
CA ALA A 689 55.81 -5.87 -16.68
C ALA A 689 54.53 -6.09 -15.87
N ILE A 690 53.58 -6.83 -16.44
CA ILE A 690 52.27 -7.10 -15.84
C ILE A 690 52.16 -8.58 -15.54
N ARG A 691 51.82 -8.95 -14.31
CA ARG A 691 51.51 -10.35 -13.98
C ARG A 691 50.12 -10.72 -14.44
N VAL A 692 50.05 -11.88 -15.09
CA VAL A 692 48.85 -12.36 -15.75
C VAL A 692 48.57 -13.83 -15.44
N LEU A 693 47.29 -14.18 -15.38
CA LEU A 693 46.81 -15.55 -15.49
C LEU A 693 46.60 -15.88 -16.97
N VAL A 694 47.04 -17.07 -17.38
CA VAL A 694 46.96 -17.57 -18.75
C VAL A 694 45.99 -18.74 -18.76
N GLU A 695 44.84 -18.59 -19.41
CA GLU A 695 43.90 -19.68 -19.57
C GLU A 695 43.97 -20.26 -20.98
N PRO A 696 44.42 -21.51 -21.15
CA PRO A 696 44.32 -22.19 -22.42
C PRO A 696 42.85 -22.57 -22.70
N THR A 697 42.36 -22.15 -23.86
CA THR A 697 41.07 -22.59 -24.41
C THR A 697 41.35 -23.50 -25.60
N SER A 698 41.01 -24.77 -25.43
CA SER A 698 40.96 -25.76 -26.50
C SER A 698 39.67 -25.56 -27.27
N ILE A 699 39.77 -25.28 -28.57
CA ILE A 699 38.62 -25.24 -29.45
C ILE A 699 38.76 -26.38 -30.44
N ALA A 700 38.56 -27.59 -29.92
CA ALA A 700 38.67 -28.82 -30.69
C ALA A 700 37.52 -28.94 -31.71
N ILE A 701 37.88 -29.17 -32.97
CA ILE A 701 37.00 -29.83 -33.94
C ILE A 701 37.14 -31.33 -33.64
N ASP A 702 36.48 -31.81 -32.60
CA ASP A 702 36.48 -33.25 -32.30
C ASP A 702 35.55 -33.95 -33.31
N GLU A 703 36.12 -34.78 -34.19
CA GLU A 703 35.38 -35.58 -35.18
C GLU A 703 34.42 -36.59 -34.51
N ASN A 704 34.61 -36.87 -33.20
CA ASN A 704 33.75 -37.74 -32.40
C ASN A 704 32.81 -36.99 -31.45
N ALA A 705 32.88 -35.66 -31.36
CA ALA A 705 31.96 -34.88 -30.52
C ALA A 705 30.62 -34.68 -31.24
N ASN A 706 29.52 -34.85 -30.50
CA ASN A 706 28.15 -34.75 -31.01
C ASN A 706 27.75 -33.35 -31.55
N PHE A 707 28.64 -32.36 -31.50
CA PHE A 707 28.41 -30.96 -31.87
C PHE A 707 29.64 -30.38 -32.58
N GLN A 708 29.58 -30.19 -33.90
CA GLN A 708 30.60 -29.45 -34.65
C GLN A 708 30.32 -27.95 -34.55
N ILE A 709 31.23 -27.21 -33.88
CA ILE A 709 31.23 -25.74 -33.85
C ILE A 709 31.98 -25.27 -35.10
N SER A 710 31.40 -24.36 -35.90
CA SER A 710 32.05 -23.85 -37.11
C SER A 710 33.26 -22.97 -36.78
N ALA A 711 34.25 -22.90 -37.67
CA ALA A 711 35.42 -22.03 -37.51
C ALA A 711 35.04 -20.54 -37.32
N ASP A 712 33.95 -20.11 -37.95
CA ASP A 712 33.40 -18.75 -37.82
C ASP A 712 32.79 -18.53 -36.43
N GLU A 713 31.99 -19.48 -35.92
CA GLU A 713 31.42 -19.42 -34.57
C GLU A 713 32.53 -19.39 -33.50
N ILE A 714 33.63 -20.12 -33.74
CA ILE A 714 34.83 -20.14 -32.90
C ILE A 714 35.50 -18.76 -32.84
N ALA A 715 35.76 -18.15 -33.99
CA ALA A 715 36.38 -16.84 -34.07
C ALA A 715 35.51 -15.77 -33.38
N ILE A 716 34.19 -15.82 -33.58
CA ILE A 716 33.25 -14.92 -32.92
C ILE A 716 33.30 -15.11 -31.40
N ARG A 717 33.18 -16.34 -30.88
CA ARG A 717 33.21 -16.61 -29.43
C ARG A 717 34.47 -16.12 -28.73
N LYS A 718 35.63 -16.38 -29.33
CA LYS A 718 36.92 -15.98 -28.77
C LYS A 718 36.99 -14.46 -28.58
N SER A 719 36.66 -13.74 -29.65
CA SER A 719 36.63 -12.29 -29.70
C SER A 719 35.61 -11.71 -28.73
N SER A 720 34.44 -12.35 -28.68
CA SER A 720 33.32 -11.98 -27.83
C SER A 720 33.63 -12.06 -26.34
N LEU A 721 34.23 -13.17 -25.93
CA LEU A 721 34.63 -13.38 -24.54
C LEU A 721 35.73 -12.39 -24.14
N ALA A 722 36.69 -12.12 -25.03
CA ALA A 722 37.73 -11.13 -24.78
C ALA A 722 37.14 -9.73 -24.58
N THR A 723 36.27 -9.27 -25.47
CA THR A 723 35.61 -7.96 -25.37
C THR A 723 34.75 -7.84 -24.12
N LEU A 724 34.02 -8.90 -23.76
CA LEU A 724 33.22 -8.95 -22.54
C LEU A 724 34.10 -8.73 -21.29
N LEU A 725 35.13 -9.57 -21.13
CA LEU A 725 35.99 -9.56 -19.95
C LEU A 725 36.99 -8.40 -19.97
N ALA A 726 37.17 -7.70 -21.10
CA ALA A 726 37.93 -6.47 -21.21
C ALA A 726 37.08 -5.20 -20.98
N THR A 727 35.74 -5.32 -20.85
CA THR A 727 34.84 -4.17 -20.71
C THR A 727 35.29 -3.29 -19.53
N PRO A 728 35.54 -1.98 -19.73
CA PRO A 728 35.98 -1.09 -18.67
C PRO A 728 34.83 -0.82 -17.69
N ARG A 729 35.17 -0.62 -16.41
CA ARG A 729 34.20 -0.35 -15.32
C ARG A 729 33.11 -1.44 -15.23
N LYS A 730 33.49 -2.69 -15.00
CA LYS A 730 32.52 -3.77 -14.72
C LYS A 730 31.66 -3.46 -13.49
N PRO A 731 30.46 -4.05 -13.36
CA PRO A 731 29.66 -3.98 -12.13
C PRO A 731 30.52 -4.38 -10.93
N LEU A 732 30.38 -3.68 -9.80
CA LEU A 732 31.25 -3.90 -8.63
C LEU A 732 31.12 -5.32 -8.05
N ASP A 733 29.94 -5.91 -8.19
CA ASP A 733 29.61 -7.25 -7.75
C ASP A 733 29.95 -8.32 -8.81
N PHE A 734 30.62 -7.95 -9.92
CA PHE A 734 31.09 -8.90 -10.93
C PHE A 734 32.57 -9.24 -10.69
N HIS A 735 32.82 -10.17 -9.76
CA HIS A 735 34.17 -10.53 -9.30
C HIS A 735 34.92 -11.47 -10.27
N VAL A 736 35.36 -10.93 -11.41
CA VAL A 736 36.18 -11.61 -12.43
C VAL A 736 37.49 -10.86 -12.66
N LEU A 737 38.51 -11.52 -13.24
CA LEU A 737 39.73 -10.84 -13.64
C LEU A 737 39.53 -10.01 -14.92
N ASP A 738 40.29 -8.92 -15.04
CA ASP A 738 40.28 -8.11 -16.26
C ASP A 738 41.02 -8.83 -17.38
N CYS A 739 40.34 -9.12 -18.48
CA CYS A 739 40.97 -9.65 -19.69
C CYS A 739 41.72 -8.52 -20.40
N ILE A 740 43.02 -8.72 -20.65
CA ILE A 740 43.84 -7.81 -21.47
C ILE A 740 43.70 -8.17 -22.96
N GLY A 741 43.44 -9.44 -23.25
CA GLY A 741 43.30 -9.93 -24.61
C GLY A 741 43.53 -11.44 -24.70
N PHE A 742 43.79 -11.92 -25.91
CA PHE A 742 44.09 -13.34 -26.16
C PHE A 742 45.27 -13.49 -27.12
N VAL A 743 45.92 -14.65 -27.06
CA VAL A 743 47.01 -15.03 -27.96
C VAL A 743 46.58 -16.23 -28.78
N ASP A 744 46.69 -16.13 -30.11
CA ASP A 744 46.48 -17.26 -31.01
C ASP A 744 47.73 -18.15 -31.05
N VAL A 745 47.54 -19.44 -30.76
CA VAL A 745 48.60 -20.43 -30.85
C VAL A 745 48.44 -21.17 -32.17
N VAL A 746 49.41 -20.96 -33.08
CA VAL A 746 49.46 -21.66 -34.36
C VAL A 746 49.75 -23.15 -34.09
N SER A 747 48.72 -23.99 -34.20
CA SER A 747 48.86 -25.44 -34.15
C SER A 747 49.50 -25.94 -35.46
N GLN A 748 50.38 -26.96 -35.36
CA GLN A 748 50.86 -27.71 -36.53
C GLN A 748 49.76 -28.60 -37.13
N GLU A 749 48.66 -28.84 -36.40
CA GLU A 749 47.48 -29.55 -36.88
C GLU A 749 46.42 -28.55 -37.39
N PRO A 750 46.03 -28.61 -38.68
CA PRO A 750 45.14 -27.62 -39.31
C PRO A 750 43.68 -27.63 -38.80
N ARG A 751 43.34 -28.45 -37.79
CA ARG A 751 41.96 -28.68 -37.32
C ARG A 751 41.72 -28.33 -35.85
N VAL A 752 42.72 -27.84 -35.10
CA VAL A 752 42.53 -27.43 -33.70
C VAL A 752 43.04 -26.00 -33.50
N GLY A 753 42.12 -25.07 -33.28
CA GLY A 753 42.44 -23.71 -32.88
C GLY A 753 42.66 -23.67 -31.38
N TYR A 754 43.83 -23.17 -30.95
CA TYR A 754 44.13 -22.92 -29.54
C TYR A 754 44.24 -21.41 -29.32
N ALA A 755 43.51 -20.89 -28.34
CA ALA A 755 43.66 -19.52 -27.87
C ALA A 755 44.05 -19.52 -26.40
N LYS A 756 44.90 -18.58 -26.00
CA LYS A 756 45.24 -18.35 -24.59
C LYS A 756 44.68 -17.01 -24.17
N PHE A 757 43.70 -17.00 -23.28
CA PHE A 757 43.19 -15.76 -22.70
C PHE A 757 44.13 -15.26 -21.61
N ILE A 758 44.40 -13.95 -21.63
CA ILE A 758 45.38 -13.31 -20.76
C ILE A 758 44.63 -12.37 -19.82
N TYR A 759 44.62 -12.71 -18.54
CA TYR A 759 43.92 -11.95 -17.50
C TYR A 759 44.91 -11.23 -16.58
N ARG A 760 44.71 -9.94 -16.37
CA ARG A 760 45.51 -9.14 -15.43
C ARG A 760 45.22 -9.60 -14.00
N LEU A 761 46.28 -9.91 -13.24
CA LEU A 761 46.14 -10.13 -11.79
C LEU A 761 45.91 -8.81 -11.03
N PRO A 762 45.26 -8.82 -9.86
CA PRO A 762 45.04 -7.62 -9.05
C PRO A 762 46.34 -6.89 -8.68
N GLU A 763 46.23 -5.60 -8.35
CA GLU A 763 47.37 -4.71 -8.09
C GLU A 763 48.34 -5.22 -7.02
N ILE A 764 47.80 -5.87 -5.98
CA ILE A 764 48.58 -6.51 -4.91
C ILE A 764 49.59 -7.54 -5.43
N CYS A 765 49.28 -8.20 -6.55
CA CYS A 765 50.15 -9.20 -7.15
C CYS A 765 51.17 -8.61 -8.12
N GLN A 766 51.09 -7.32 -8.47
CA GLN A 766 51.92 -6.74 -9.53
C GLN A 766 53.35 -6.47 -9.06
N PRO A 767 54.38 -6.55 -9.94
CA PRO A 767 55.79 -6.48 -9.55
C PRO A 767 56.22 -5.18 -8.85
N HIS A 768 55.48 -4.10 -9.08
CA HIS A 768 55.74 -2.77 -8.53
C HIS A 768 55.05 -2.50 -7.19
N SER A 769 54.22 -3.43 -6.68
CA SER A 769 53.56 -3.24 -5.38
C SER A 769 54.53 -3.50 -4.23
N GLU A 770 54.43 -2.75 -3.12
CA GLU A 770 55.27 -2.99 -1.93
C GLU A 770 55.01 -4.38 -1.31
N GLU A 771 53.79 -4.88 -1.48
CA GLU A 771 53.31 -6.17 -0.99
C GLU A 771 53.82 -7.35 -1.85
N TYR A 772 54.21 -7.09 -3.12
CA TYR A 772 54.63 -8.08 -4.11
C TYR A 772 55.67 -9.08 -3.59
N LYS A 773 56.66 -8.58 -2.84
CA LYS A 773 57.76 -9.39 -2.31
C LYS A 773 57.29 -10.49 -1.34
N SER A 774 56.08 -10.36 -0.80
CA SER A 774 55.46 -11.29 0.13
C SER A 774 54.30 -12.10 -0.48
N THR A 775 53.78 -11.69 -1.64
CA THR A 775 52.63 -12.34 -2.29
C THR A 775 53.08 -13.38 -3.32
N GLY A 776 52.71 -14.65 -3.10
CA GLY A 776 52.92 -15.74 -4.06
C GLY A 776 51.91 -15.76 -5.22
N ASP A 777 51.85 -16.87 -5.94
CA ASP A 777 50.75 -17.13 -6.89
C ASP A 777 49.42 -17.30 -6.13
N PRO A 778 48.28 -16.87 -6.70
CA PRO A 778 46.96 -17.12 -6.12
C PRO A 778 46.67 -18.61 -5.97
N TYR A 779 45.85 -18.94 -4.97
CA TYR A 779 45.41 -20.32 -4.73
C TYR A 779 43.95 -20.47 -5.10
N SER A 780 43.60 -21.63 -5.64
CA SER A 780 42.20 -21.98 -5.80
C SER A 780 41.56 -22.36 -4.46
N LEU A 781 40.25 -22.15 -4.35
CA LEU A 781 39.48 -22.60 -3.20
C LEU A 781 39.63 -24.11 -3.00
N LEU A 782 39.73 -24.90 -4.08
CA LEU A 782 39.98 -26.33 -4.01
C LEU A 782 41.31 -26.66 -3.30
N GLN A 783 42.41 -25.98 -3.66
CA GLN A 783 43.70 -26.16 -3.00
C GLN A 783 43.62 -25.84 -1.50
N ILE A 784 42.90 -24.78 -1.13
CA ILE A 784 42.71 -24.37 0.26
C ILE A 784 41.86 -25.40 1.03
N LEU A 785 40.81 -25.96 0.40
CA LEU A 785 39.96 -26.99 1.00
C LEU A 785 40.65 -28.35 1.15
N ASP A 786 41.57 -28.70 0.25
CA ASP A 786 42.32 -29.96 0.27
C ASP A 786 43.60 -29.91 1.12
N HIS A 787 44.10 -28.72 1.45
CA HIS A 787 45.21 -28.53 2.39
C HIS A 787 44.80 -29.08 3.78
N LYS A 788 45.30 -30.27 4.13
CA LYS A 788 45.02 -30.97 5.39
C LYS A 788 45.34 -30.09 6.60
N SER A 789 44.32 -29.56 7.27
CA SER A 789 44.45 -29.09 8.65
C SER A 789 44.46 -30.30 9.57
N ASN A 790 45.64 -30.72 10.02
CA ASN A 790 45.75 -31.83 10.98
C ASN A 790 45.14 -31.47 12.35
N ASP A 791 44.85 -30.19 12.65
CA ASP A 791 44.36 -29.74 13.96
C ASP A 791 43.07 -28.88 13.94
N GLY A 792 42.38 -28.72 12.80
CA GLY A 792 41.17 -27.88 12.73
C GLY A 792 41.38 -26.37 12.95
N THR A 793 42.63 -25.93 13.14
CA THR A 793 43.05 -24.54 13.40
C THR A 793 43.06 -23.63 12.16
N ASN A 794 42.72 -24.14 10.97
CA ASN A 794 42.83 -23.43 9.69
C ASN A 794 41.49 -23.22 8.96
N VAL A 795 40.35 -23.43 9.64
CA VAL A 795 39.01 -23.15 9.11
C VAL A 795 38.72 -21.65 9.34
N PRO A 796 38.40 -20.86 8.30
CA PRO A 796 38.04 -19.47 8.49
C PRO A 796 36.79 -19.33 9.37
N PRO A 797 36.69 -18.23 10.12
CA PRO A 797 35.47 -17.90 10.87
C PRO A 797 34.21 -17.97 9.99
N LEU A 798 33.08 -18.26 10.61
CA LEU A 798 31.83 -18.50 9.89
C LEU A 798 31.44 -17.26 9.06
N GLU A 799 31.60 -16.06 9.61
CA GLU A 799 31.35 -14.78 8.97
C GLU A 799 32.15 -14.62 7.67
N ILE A 800 33.40 -15.06 7.64
CA ILE A 800 34.27 -15.01 6.47
C ILE A 800 33.81 -16.00 5.39
N ARG A 801 33.40 -17.20 5.80
CA ARG A 801 32.86 -18.22 4.87
C ARG A 801 31.54 -17.76 4.25
N ILE A 802 30.69 -17.10 5.03
CA ILE A 802 29.45 -16.52 4.51
C ILE A 802 29.75 -15.35 3.58
N GLN A 803 30.68 -14.46 3.91
CA GLN A 803 31.08 -13.36 3.00
C GLN A 803 31.56 -13.89 1.64
N LEU A 804 32.38 -14.96 1.64
CA LEU A 804 32.79 -15.63 0.40
C LEU A 804 31.57 -16.15 -0.38
N ALA A 805 30.65 -16.84 0.29
CA ALA A 805 29.43 -17.33 -0.34
C ALA A 805 28.55 -16.19 -0.90
N GLN A 806 28.43 -15.07 -0.17
CA GLN A 806 27.69 -13.88 -0.58
C GLN A 806 28.27 -13.30 -1.88
N VAL A 807 29.58 -13.09 -1.92
CA VAL A 807 30.27 -12.58 -3.12
C VAL A 807 30.06 -13.51 -4.32
N LEU A 808 30.14 -14.82 -4.13
CA LEU A 808 29.98 -15.77 -5.22
C LEU A 808 28.54 -15.77 -5.77
N VAL A 809 27.51 -15.82 -4.92
CA VAL A 809 26.12 -15.83 -5.41
C VAL A 809 25.75 -14.53 -6.10
N THR A 810 26.21 -13.37 -5.61
CA THR A 810 25.99 -12.08 -6.28
C THR A 810 26.74 -11.97 -7.60
N SER A 811 27.96 -12.51 -7.67
CA SER A 811 28.76 -12.52 -8.91
C SER A 811 28.14 -13.37 -10.00
N ILE A 812 27.65 -14.57 -9.66
CA ILE A 812 26.98 -15.45 -10.64
C ILE A 812 25.64 -14.88 -11.07
N HIS A 813 24.88 -14.31 -10.14
CA HIS A 813 23.67 -13.59 -10.49
C HIS A 813 23.95 -12.44 -11.48
N SER A 814 25.01 -11.67 -11.23
CA SER A 814 25.44 -10.59 -12.12
C SER A 814 25.87 -11.06 -13.50
N LEU A 815 26.59 -12.18 -13.59
CA LEU A 815 26.94 -12.82 -14.86
C LEU A 815 25.67 -13.22 -15.65
N HIS A 816 24.70 -13.85 -14.99
CA HIS A 816 23.47 -14.32 -15.62
C HIS A 816 22.53 -13.17 -16.01
N LEU A 817 22.48 -12.08 -15.24
CA LEU A 817 21.74 -10.86 -15.60
C LEU A 817 22.26 -10.26 -16.92
N SER A 818 23.56 -10.37 -17.17
CA SER A 818 24.17 -9.96 -18.43
C SER A 818 23.90 -10.92 -19.59
N GLY A 819 23.35 -12.12 -19.34
CA GLY A 819 23.03 -13.10 -20.38
C GLY A 819 24.19 -14.01 -20.77
N TRP A 820 25.12 -14.28 -19.83
CA TRP A 820 26.26 -15.17 -20.05
C TRP A 820 26.20 -16.40 -19.13
N LEU A 821 26.67 -17.55 -19.64
CA LEU A 821 26.74 -18.82 -18.93
C LEU A 821 28.20 -19.18 -18.65
N HIS A 822 28.50 -19.61 -17.42
CA HIS A 822 29.88 -19.90 -17.02
C HIS A 822 30.33 -21.30 -17.44
N LYS A 823 29.48 -22.31 -17.26
CA LYS A 823 29.68 -23.73 -17.62
C LYS A 823 30.73 -24.53 -16.85
N SER A 824 31.75 -23.88 -16.29
CA SER A 824 32.82 -24.55 -15.55
C SER A 824 32.93 -24.06 -14.11
N LEU A 825 31.81 -23.85 -13.41
CA LEU A 825 31.86 -23.42 -12.01
C LEU A 825 32.29 -24.57 -11.09
N ASN A 826 33.40 -24.40 -10.38
CA ASN A 826 33.92 -25.36 -9.41
C ASN A 826 34.91 -24.67 -8.47
N ALA A 827 35.32 -25.34 -7.38
CA ALA A 827 36.21 -24.74 -6.38
C ALA A 827 37.62 -24.44 -6.92
N ASP A 828 38.03 -25.07 -8.01
CA ASP A 828 39.33 -24.80 -8.63
C ASP A 828 39.31 -23.45 -9.37
N ASN A 829 38.17 -23.09 -9.95
CA ASN A 829 37.95 -21.85 -10.68
C ASN A 829 37.59 -20.63 -9.79
N ILE A 830 37.79 -20.75 -8.47
CA ILE A 830 37.66 -19.63 -7.51
C ILE A 830 39.04 -19.29 -6.96
N LEU A 831 39.64 -18.21 -7.45
CA LEU A 831 40.96 -17.77 -7.00
C LEU A 831 40.87 -16.86 -5.77
N LEU A 832 41.73 -17.11 -4.79
CA LEU A 832 41.88 -16.36 -3.56
C LEU A 832 43.27 -15.74 -3.48
N PHE A 833 43.32 -14.50 -3.04
CA PHE A 833 44.53 -13.69 -3.01
C PHE A 833 45.01 -13.50 -1.57
N ARG A 834 46.32 -13.34 -1.43
CA ARG A 834 46.97 -13.22 -0.13
C ARG A 834 47.70 -11.88 -0.02
N PRO A 835 47.11 -10.86 0.66
CA PRO A 835 47.76 -9.56 0.82
C PRO A 835 49.00 -9.59 1.73
N SER A 836 49.13 -10.59 2.63
CA SER A 836 50.31 -10.77 3.48
C SER A 836 50.60 -12.25 3.77
N HIS A 837 51.81 -12.60 4.19
CA HIS A 837 52.22 -13.99 4.49
C HIS A 837 51.38 -14.76 5.52
N GLU A 838 50.38 -14.13 6.17
CA GLU A 838 49.56 -14.77 7.19
C GLU A 838 48.07 -14.86 6.81
N LEU A 839 47.51 -13.94 6.02
CA LEU A 839 46.05 -13.83 5.86
C LEU A 839 45.57 -13.97 4.40
N TRP A 840 44.60 -14.86 4.19
CA TRP A 840 43.86 -14.99 2.93
C TRP A 840 42.72 -13.95 2.87
N ASN A 841 42.55 -13.31 1.71
CA ASN A 841 41.42 -12.43 1.46
C ASN A 841 40.26 -13.22 0.83
N PHE A 842 39.32 -13.67 1.68
CA PHE A 842 38.10 -14.36 1.25
C PHE A 842 36.97 -13.41 0.82
N THR A 843 37.12 -12.09 1.03
CA THR A 843 36.10 -11.11 0.68
C THR A 843 36.25 -10.58 -0.74
N ASP A 844 37.36 -10.89 -1.42
CA ASP A 844 37.61 -10.48 -2.80
C ASP A 844 38.10 -11.64 -3.69
N PRO A 845 37.35 -12.75 -3.78
CA PRO A 845 37.68 -13.84 -4.71
C PRO A 845 37.63 -13.37 -6.16
N ARG A 846 38.24 -14.12 -7.09
CA ARG A 846 38.05 -13.94 -8.53
C ARG A 846 37.59 -15.24 -9.15
N ILE A 847 36.47 -15.17 -9.87
CA ILE A 847 35.96 -16.26 -10.69
C ILE A 847 36.76 -16.29 -11.99
N VAL A 848 37.26 -17.47 -12.33
CA VAL A 848 38.06 -17.76 -13.53
C VAL A 848 37.50 -19.00 -14.22
N GLY A 849 38.15 -19.53 -15.25
CA GLY A 849 37.71 -20.75 -15.94
C GLY A 849 36.65 -20.49 -17.02
N PHE A 850 36.74 -19.33 -17.68
CA PHE A 850 35.79 -18.92 -18.73
C PHE A 850 35.98 -19.64 -20.07
N ARG A 851 36.92 -20.60 -20.16
CA ARG A 851 37.25 -21.37 -21.37
C ARG A 851 36.05 -22.00 -22.07
N ASP A 852 35.09 -22.52 -21.31
CA ASP A 852 33.90 -23.19 -21.84
C ASP A 852 32.68 -22.27 -21.87
N SER A 853 32.82 -21.05 -21.35
CA SER A 853 31.75 -20.08 -21.19
C SER A 853 31.23 -19.57 -22.53
N ARG A 854 30.00 -19.07 -22.54
CA ARG A 854 29.34 -18.63 -23.78
C ARG A 854 28.17 -17.69 -23.51
N PRO A 855 27.73 -16.93 -24.52
CA PRO A 855 26.46 -16.23 -24.42
C PRO A 855 25.31 -17.22 -24.27
N ASP A 856 24.28 -16.79 -23.55
CA ASP A 856 23.00 -17.48 -23.56
C ASP A 856 22.26 -17.20 -24.89
N GLY A 857 21.34 -18.09 -25.28
CA GLY A 857 20.59 -17.99 -26.52
C GLY A 857 20.65 -19.24 -27.42
N ASP A 858 19.60 -19.41 -28.23
CA ASP A 858 19.31 -20.61 -29.02
C ASP A 858 20.25 -20.79 -30.22
N ILE A 859 20.90 -19.71 -30.65
CA ILE A 859 21.77 -19.70 -31.83
C ILE A 859 23.16 -20.31 -31.58
N TRP A 860 23.54 -20.51 -30.31
CA TRP A 860 24.89 -20.92 -29.96
C TRP A 860 24.96 -22.43 -29.63
N THR A 861 26.00 -23.11 -30.09
CA THR A 861 26.21 -24.57 -29.90
C THR A 861 26.85 -24.92 -28.53
N SER A 862 26.35 -25.88 -27.76
CA SER A 862 27.02 -26.24 -26.49
C SER A 862 28.16 -27.21 -26.74
N SER A 863 29.41 -26.80 -26.48
CA SER A 863 30.53 -27.74 -26.35
C SER A 863 30.20 -28.70 -25.20
N GLY A 864 30.39 -30.02 -25.40
CA GLY A 864 30.22 -31.03 -24.35
C GLY A 864 31.12 -30.79 -23.13
N PRO A 865 30.93 -31.52 -22.02
CA PRO A 865 31.71 -31.35 -20.80
C PRO A 865 33.22 -31.48 -21.06
N SER A 866 34.01 -30.65 -20.38
CA SER A 866 35.46 -30.51 -20.59
C SER A 866 36.27 -31.76 -20.23
N VAL A 867 37.52 -31.80 -20.69
CA VAL A 867 38.48 -32.92 -20.70
C VAL A 867 39.06 -33.29 -19.30
N ASN A 868 38.54 -32.75 -18.17
CA ASN A 868 39.02 -33.10 -16.83
C ASN A 868 38.00 -33.93 -16.01
N PRO A 869 38.05 -35.27 -16.10
CA PRO A 869 37.16 -36.19 -15.36
C PRO A 869 37.12 -35.98 -13.84
N LEU A 870 38.14 -35.34 -13.26
CA LEU A 870 38.21 -35.10 -11.81
C LEU A 870 37.23 -34.03 -11.34
N LEU A 871 36.73 -33.17 -12.24
CA LEU A 871 35.81 -32.07 -11.92
C LEU A 871 34.39 -32.29 -12.47
N ASP A 872 34.13 -33.41 -13.14
CA ASP A 872 32.82 -33.74 -13.72
C ASP A 872 31.69 -33.84 -12.68
N ASP A 873 32.01 -33.99 -11.40
CA ASP A 873 31.02 -34.07 -10.31
C ASP A 873 30.37 -32.71 -9.97
N TYR A 874 30.99 -31.60 -10.41
CA TYR A 874 30.37 -30.27 -10.35
C TYR A 874 29.31 -30.09 -11.45
N ILE A 875 29.38 -30.89 -12.52
CA ILE A 875 28.47 -30.79 -13.65
C ILE A 875 27.12 -31.41 -13.28
N HIS A 876 26.04 -30.72 -13.63
CA HIS A 876 24.69 -31.19 -13.35
C HIS A 876 24.43 -32.60 -13.94
N PRO A 877 23.89 -33.57 -13.16
CA PRO A 877 23.76 -34.96 -13.60
C PRO A 877 23.01 -35.15 -14.92
N ARG A 878 21.96 -34.36 -15.16
CA ARG A 878 21.20 -34.43 -16.41
C ARG A 878 22.04 -34.01 -17.62
N TYR A 879 22.83 -32.94 -17.49
CA TYR A 879 23.66 -32.46 -18.60
C TYR A 879 24.79 -33.45 -18.91
N ARG A 880 25.39 -34.01 -17.85
CA ARG A 880 26.40 -35.06 -17.96
C ARG A 880 25.86 -36.31 -18.68
N LYS A 881 24.72 -36.85 -18.22
CA LYS A 881 24.08 -38.03 -18.83
C LYS A 881 23.74 -37.86 -20.31
N ILE A 882 23.25 -36.68 -20.69
CA ILE A 882 22.88 -36.40 -22.09
C ILE A 882 24.12 -36.35 -22.99
N ASN A 883 25.26 -35.90 -22.49
CA ASN A 883 26.51 -35.89 -23.25
C ASN A 883 27.23 -37.24 -23.25
N GLU A 884 27.04 -38.07 -22.21
CA GLU A 884 27.56 -39.44 -22.15
C GLU A 884 26.78 -40.41 -23.07
N ALA A 885 25.49 -40.14 -23.33
CA ALA A 885 24.68 -40.89 -24.28
C ALA A 885 24.86 -40.34 -25.71
N ARG A 886 25.14 -41.19 -26.72
CA ARG A 886 25.10 -40.77 -28.14
C ARG A 886 23.67 -40.28 -28.46
N PRO A 887 23.45 -39.00 -28.80
CA PRO A 887 22.11 -38.47 -29.02
C PRO A 887 21.53 -39.04 -30.32
N THR A 888 20.31 -39.56 -30.26
CA THR A 888 19.44 -39.73 -31.44
C THR A 888 18.93 -38.37 -31.90
N GLU A 889 18.50 -38.23 -33.17
CA GLU A 889 18.07 -36.95 -33.75
C GLU A 889 17.02 -36.18 -32.90
N ASP A 890 16.19 -36.89 -32.13
CA ASP A 890 15.17 -36.31 -31.24
C ASP A 890 15.73 -35.66 -29.93
N LEU A 891 17.00 -35.89 -29.58
CA LEU A 891 17.62 -35.45 -28.32
C LEU A 891 18.53 -34.23 -28.44
N VAL A 892 18.78 -33.73 -29.66
CA VAL A 892 19.72 -32.63 -29.93
C VAL A 892 19.34 -31.34 -29.19
N GLY A 893 18.05 -31.02 -29.07
CA GLY A 893 17.56 -29.88 -28.29
C GLY A 893 17.65 -30.06 -26.76
N GLN A 894 17.80 -31.29 -26.27
CA GLN A 894 17.91 -31.59 -24.83
C GLN A 894 19.36 -31.51 -24.31
N ALA A 895 20.35 -31.55 -25.20
CA ALA A 895 21.78 -31.58 -24.89
C ALA A 895 22.43 -30.20 -24.67
N ARG A 896 21.66 -29.11 -24.74
CA ARG A 896 22.16 -27.75 -24.54
C ARG A 896 22.39 -27.45 -23.05
N PHE A 897 23.46 -26.71 -22.75
CA PHE A 897 23.72 -26.18 -21.41
C PHE A 897 22.73 -25.07 -21.04
N ARG A 898 22.23 -25.10 -19.80
CA ARG A 898 21.19 -24.20 -19.27
C ARG A 898 21.66 -23.52 -17.99
N ARG A 899 21.09 -22.36 -17.65
CA ARG A 899 21.43 -21.59 -16.43
C ARG A 899 21.34 -22.42 -15.16
N VAL A 900 20.33 -23.30 -15.08
CA VAL A 900 20.11 -24.19 -13.93
C VAL A 900 21.29 -25.12 -13.64
N TYR A 901 22.16 -25.39 -14.62
CA TYR A 901 23.36 -26.22 -14.43
C TYR A 901 24.49 -25.43 -13.76
N ASP A 902 24.60 -24.13 -14.03
CA ASP A 902 25.47 -23.24 -13.25
C ASP A 902 24.94 -23.12 -11.80
N TYR A 903 23.61 -23.06 -11.60
CA TYR A 903 23.03 -23.03 -10.25
C TYR A 903 23.29 -24.30 -9.44
N TYR A 904 23.30 -25.47 -10.09
CA TYR A 904 23.71 -26.72 -9.45
C TYR A 904 25.16 -26.63 -8.96
N SER A 905 26.07 -26.15 -9.82
CA SER A 905 27.48 -25.96 -9.51
C SER A 905 27.69 -24.99 -8.35
N VAL A 906 26.90 -23.89 -8.31
CA VAL A 906 26.84 -22.98 -7.16
C VAL A 906 26.39 -23.71 -5.89
N GLY A 907 25.39 -24.59 -5.97
CA GLY A 907 24.95 -25.40 -4.83
C GLY A 907 26.05 -26.29 -4.26
N VAL A 908 26.89 -26.85 -5.13
CA VAL A 908 28.05 -27.65 -4.73
C VAL A 908 29.09 -26.76 -4.04
N LEU A 909 29.47 -25.63 -4.64
CA LEU A 909 30.39 -24.65 -4.05
C LEU A 909 29.94 -24.17 -2.67
N LEU A 910 28.65 -23.81 -2.54
CA LEU A 910 28.08 -23.37 -1.28
C LEU A 910 28.10 -24.48 -0.21
N LEU A 911 27.91 -25.74 -0.61
CA LEU A 911 28.03 -26.89 0.30
C LEU A 911 29.48 -27.06 0.77
N GLU A 912 30.46 -26.93 -0.13
CA GLU A 912 31.88 -27.00 0.20
C GLU A 912 32.32 -25.88 1.16
N ILE A 913 31.89 -24.64 0.89
CA ILE A 913 32.18 -23.47 1.75
C ILE A 913 31.54 -23.64 3.13
N GLY A 914 30.26 -24.04 3.17
CA GLY A 914 29.53 -24.14 4.43
C GLY A 914 30.04 -25.26 5.34
N LEU A 915 30.46 -26.39 4.78
CA LEU A 915 31.08 -27.49 5.53
C LEU A 915 32.60 -27.38 5.64
N TRP A 916 33.21 -26.42 4.94
CA TRP A 916 34.66 -26.26 4.74
C TRP A 916 35.35 -27.59 4.37
N ARG A 917 34.81 -28.27 3.36
CA ARG A 917 35.27 -29.58 2.91
C ARG A 917 35.09 -29.72 1.40
N SER A 918 36.14 -30.19 0.71
CA SER A 918 36.10 -30.42 -0.74
C SER A 918 35.10 -31.50 -1.16
N LEU A 919 34.53 -31.35 -2.35
CA LEU A 919 33.60 -32.28 -2.99
C LEU A 919 34.21 -33.67 -3.10
N GLY A 920 35.47 -33.75 -3.54
CA GLY A 920 36.20 -35.02 -3.63
C GLY A 920 36.24 -35.75 -2.29
N SER A 921 36.51 -35.04 -1.19
CA SER A 921 36.48 -35.60 0.16
C SER A 921 35.08 -36.11 0.56
N MET A 922 34.03 -35.37 0.19
CA MET A 922 32.65 -35.76 0.48
C MET A 922 32.20 -37.03 -0.29
N LEU A 923 32.66 -37.17 -1.53
CA LEU A 923 32.31 -38.26 -2.44
C LEU A 923 33.19 -39.51 -2.31
N LYS A 924 34.34 -39.46 -1.61
CA LYS A 924 35.20 -40.66 -1.36
C LYS A 924 34.46 -41.87 -0.79
N LYS A 925 33.35 -41.66 -0.08
CA LYS A 925 32.51 -42.73 0.52
C LYS A 925 31.27 -43.07 -0.30
N ALA A 926 31.06 -42.43 -1.45
CA ALA A 926 29.97 -42.76 -2.35
C ALA A 926 30.35 -44.00 -3.17
N ASN A 927 29.56 -45.07 -3.04
CA ASN A 927 29.83 -46.37 -3.70
C ASN A 927 29.49 -46.40 -5.20
N SER A 928 29.19 -45.25 -5.83
CA SER A 928 28.73 -45.18 -7.22
C SER A 928 29.43 -44.05 -7.97
N SER A 929 29.71 -44.28 -9.25
CA SER A 929 30.16 -43.28 -10.23
C SER A 929 29.02 -42.55 -10.94
N ASP A 930 27.77 -43.00 -10.77
CA ASP A 930 26.60 -42.33 -11.37
C ASP A 930 26.35 -40.96 -10.71
N ALA A 931 26.26 -39.92 -11.55
CA ALA A 931 26.17 -38.53 -11.10
C ALA A 931 24.90 -38.23 -10.29
N ASP A 932 23.75 -38.84 -10.63
CA ASP A 932 22.52 -38.66 -9.85
C ASP A 932 22.63 -39.33 -8.47
N THR A 933 23.23 -40.52 -8.43
CA THR A 933 23.49 -41.23 -7.16
C THR A 933 24.42 -40.41 -6.27
N ARG A 934 25.46 -39.79 -6.84
CA ARG A 934 26.36 -38.87 -6.12
C ARG A 934 25.63 -37.61 -5.63
N ARG A 935 24.76 -37.01 -6.44
CA ARG A 935 23.90 -35.89 -6.02
C ARG A 935 23.00 -36.26 -4.85
N LEU A 936 22.30 -37.40 -4.94
CA LEU A 936 21.45 -37.92 -3.87
C LEU A 936 22.27 -38.24 -2.61
N TRP A 937 23.52 -38.69 -2.76
CA TRP A 937 24.43 -38.91 -1.65
C TRP A 937 24.75 -37.61 -0.90
N LEU A 938 25.02 -36.50 -1.62
CA LEU A 938 25.23 -35.18 -1.02
C LEU A 938 23.99 -34.70 -0.25
N LEU A 939 22.82 -34.79 -0.89
CA LEU A 939 21.53 -34.40 -0.29
C LEU A 939 21.19 -35.21 0.96
N LYS A 940 21.49 -36.51 0.97
CA LYS A 940 21.16 -37.39 2.10
C LYS A 940 22.14 -37.27 3.27
N ASN A 941 23.43 -37.13 3.00
CA ASN A 941 24.46 -37.30 4.03
C ASN A 941 25.11 -35.99 4.50
N TYR A 942 25.16 -34.96 3.64
CA TYR A 942 25.87 -33.71 3.92
C TYR A 942 24.95 -32.52 4.09
N LEU A 943 23.88 -32.40 3.29
CA LEU A 943 22.91 -31.31 3.44
C LEU A 943 22.28 -31.23 4.85
N PRO A 944 21.91 -32.34 5.54
CA PRO A 944 21.37 -32.26 6.90
C PRO A 944 22.37 -31.73 7.94
N ARG A 945 23.68 -31.81 7.63
CA ARG A 945 24.76 -31.30 8.51
C ARG A 945 25.01 -29.82 8.32
N LEU A 946 24.61 -29.27 7.17
CA LEU A 946 24.83 -27.88 6.82
C LEU A 946 24.01 -26.94 7.70
N GLY A 947 22.73 -27.26 7.95
CA GLY A 947 21.83 -26.44 8.78
C GLY A 947 22.40 -26.08 10.16
N PRO A 948 22.87 -27.05 10.97
CA PRO A 948 23.53 -26.79 12.25
C PRO A 948 24.83 -25.98 12.16
N MET A 949 25.52 -25.97 11.01
CA MET A 949 26.82 -25.31 10.84
C MET A 949 26.72 -23.87 10.35
N VAL A 950 25.76 -23.57 9.47
CA VAL A 950 25.66 -22.27 8.78
C VAL A 950 24.24 -21.68 8.77
N GLY A 951 23.28 -22.35 9.41
CA GLY A 951 21.89 -21.92 9.50
C GLY A 951 20.96 -22.55 8.46
N SER A 952 19.67 -22.54 8.77
CA SER A 952 18.63 -23.15 7.92
C SER A 952 18.39 -22.41 6.61
N THR A 953 18.54 -21.09 6.61
CA THR A 953 18.40 -20.24 5.40
C THR A 953 19.45 -20.61 4.35
N TYR A 954 20.73 -20.69 4.75
CA TYR A 954 21.81 -21.11 3.86
C TYR A 954 21.59 -22.55 3.36
N ALA A 955 21.21 -23.48 4.24
CA ALA A 955 20.94 -24.86 3.85
C ALA A 955 19.78 -24.99 2.85
N ARG A 956 18.74 -24.16 2.98
CA ARG A 956 17.62 -24.12 2.03
C ARG A 956 18.06 -23.62 0.65
N ALA A 957 18.90 -22.59 0.59
CA ALA A 957 19.49 -22.08 -0.65
C ALA A 957 20.32 -23.16 -1.37
N VAL A 958 21.18 -23.87 -0.62
CA VAL A 958 21.94 -25.01 -1.17
C VAL A 958 21.02 -26.11 -1.69
N ASN A 959 19.97 -26.45 -0.94
CA ASN A 959 18.99 -27.45 -1.35
C ASN A 959 18.25 -27.06 -2.63
N LYS A 960 17.90 -25.78 -2.80
CA LYS A 960 17.28 -25.25 -4.02
C LYS A 960 18.19 -25.47 -5.23
N CYS A 961 19.46 -25.07 -5.11
CA CYS A 961 20.48 -25.26 -6.13
C CYS A 961 20.68 -26.74 -6.52
N LEU A 962 20.84 -27.63 -5.53
CA LEU A 962 21.15 -29.05 -5.77
C LEU A 962 19.96 -29.88 -6.29
N ASN A 963 18.71 -29.46 -6.04
CA ASN A 963 17.54 -30.13 -6.61
C ASN A 963 17.13 -29.58 -7.98
N THR A 964 17.61 -28.38 -8.34
CA THR A 964 17.27 -27.72 -9.61
C THR A 964 15.76 -27.59 -9.86
N ASN A 965 14.97 -27.44 -8.80
CA ASN A 965 13.53 -27.21 -8.87
C ASN A 965 13.25 -25.75 -9.29
N TYR A 966 13.66 -25.41 -10.51
CA TYR A 966 13.43 -24.13 -11.17
C TYR A 966 12.34 -24.27 -12.23
N SER A 967 11.65 -23.16 -12.52
CA SER A 967 10.66 -23.06 -13.58
C SER A 967 11.25 -23.45 -14.95
N ALA A 968 10.48 -24.11 -15.81
CA ALA A 968 10.95 -24.55 -17.14
C ALA A 968 11.28 -23.36 -18.06
N GLU A 969 12.37 -23.46 -18.82
CA GLU A 969 12.69 -22.51 -19.90
C GLU A 969 11.62 -22.62 -21.00
N LYS A 970 10.90 -21.53 -21.28
CA LYS A 970 9.96 -21.45 -22.41
C LYS A 970 10.65 -20.73 -23.58
N PRO A 971 10.70 -21.31 -24.80
CA PRO A 971 11.22 -20.60 -25.97
C PRO A 971 10.42 -19.30 -26.22
N GLY A 972 11.11 -18.19 -26.45
CA GLY A 972 10.49 -16.89 -26.77
C GLY A 972 10.04 -16.04 -25.56
N VAL A 973 10.04 -16.58 -24.35
CA VAL A 973 9.96 -15.80 -23.10
C VAL A 973 11.32 -15.98 -22.44
N GLY A 974 12.16 -14.94 -22.41
CA GLY A 974 13.54 -15.06 -21.92
C GLY A 974 13.63 -15.84 -20.61
N ALA A 975 14.71 -16.59 -20.40
CA ALA A 975 14.96 -17.41 -19.20
C ALA A 975 15.12 -16.59 -17.89
N GLU A 976 14.57 -15.37 -17.84
CA GLU A 976 14.60 -14.36 -16.79
C GLU A 976 13.85 -14.80 -15.53
N HIS A 977 12.78 -15.59 -15.68
CA HIS A 977 12.06 -16.18 -14.54
C HIS A 977 13.01 -17.01 -13.66
N GLN A 978 13.95 -17.76 -14.25
CA GLN A 978 14.92 -18.54 -13.49
C GLN A 978 15.98 -17.67 -12.81
N VAL A 979 16.31 -16.50 -13.36
CA VAL A 979 17.24 -15.55 -12.72
C VAL A 979 16.58 -14.93 -11.50
N ASN A 980 15.30 -14.56 -11.60
CA ASN A 980 14.52 -14.10 -10.45
C ASN A 980 14.35 -15.18 -9.38
N GLU A 981 14.03 -16.40 -9.79
CA GLU A 981 13.89 -17.53 -8.86
C GLU A 981 15.20 -17.81 -8.13
N PHE A 982 16.35 -17.77 -8.84
CA PHE A 982 17.67 -17.86 -8.22
C PHE A 982 17.94 -16.69 -7.27
N TYR A 983 17.56 -15.47 -7.66
CA TYR A 983 17.74 -14.30 -6.78
C TYR A 983 16.94 -14.44 -5.48
N LEU A 984 15.65 -14.78 -5.57
CA LEU A 984 14.75 -14.86 -4.43
C LEU A 984 15.05 -16.05 -3.51
N ASP A 985 15.40 -17.21 -4.07
CA ASP A 985 15.59 -18.44 -3.28
C ASP A 985 17.04 -18.67 -2.83
N VAL A 986 18.02 -18.00 -3.44
CA VAL A 986 19.46 -18.22 -3.19
C VAL A 986 20.20 -16.91 -2.90
N VAL A 987 20.21 -15.95 -3.83
CA VAL A 987 21.08 -14.76 -3.71
C VAL A 987 20.66 -13.89 -2.53
N GLU A 988 19.40 -13.47 -2.46
CA GLU A 988 18.90 -12.65 -1.36
C GLU A 988 19.03 -13.38 -0.02
N PRO A 989 18.54 -14.63 0.16
CA PRO A 989 18.64 -15.32 1.44
C PRO A 989 20.08 -15.47 1.95
N VAL A 990 21.05 -15.72 1.07
CA VAL A 990 22.48 -15.83 1.45
C VAL A 990 23.09 -14.44 1.70
N SER A 991 22.75 -13.45 0.88
CA SER A 991 23.23 -12.05 1.01
C SER A 991 22.71 -11.33 2.26
N GLU A 992 21.58 -11.77 2.81
CA GLU A 992 20.98 -11.19 4.02
C GLU A 992 21.42 -11.87 5.32
N LEU A 993 22.21 -12.95 5.25
CA LEU A 993 22.78 -13.58 6.44
C LEU A 993 23.70 -12.59 7.14
N ARG A 994 23.26 -12.10 8.31
CA ARG A 994 24.08 -11.36 9.26
C ARG A 994 24.59 -12.34 10.30
N ILE A 995 25.91 -12.41 10.45
CA ILE A 995 26.59 -13.21 11.48
C ILE A 995 27.09 -12.30 12.57
#